data_AF-F8ERW5-F1
#
_entry.id   AF-F8ERW5-F1
#
_cell.length_a   1.000
_cell.length_b   1.000
_cell.length_c   1.000
_cell.angle_alpha   90.00
_cell.angle_beta   90.00
_cell.angle_gamma   90.00
#
_symmetry.space_group_name_H-M   'P 1'
#
loop_
_entity.id
_entity.type
_entity.pdbx_description
1 polymer ?
#
loop_
_entity_poly.entity_id
_entity_poly.type
_entity_poly.pdbx_seq_one_letter_code
_entity_poly.pdbx_strand_id
1 'polypeptide(L)'
;MKINIKRFFHAIREKTPQRYRTSGDQARNNKDWAQAIIEYKKHLELCPQDQAIWVQIGHALKEQGDYDAAIQAYYQAIELLPSDYDVHLHLAYLLERTGKQDQALNIITTAVKLTPSKDAYDLAHRLGYSPEMSTLSKTSKVDKNIKYLIEIDDLFDYLKSYKTPSGIQRVQIGIIRYIIESNKKHHGQYACIRTGKFNTGFWQIPFDKILNVLDYITLPDVSQHKLLSLIEEAERDSKWFEPKKGQIYLILGAFWGFGANASRYIHLKKSGVAVGVYIYDIIPISYPEYCSSGLVNEFTLALGDGLYSFDFIFTISEFVAKDVKRLQVEYNLREVPVSPILLAHQLHAHKAEITKFPEWGEKIEFLKNRNFVLMVSTIEARKNHIYLYMAWKALINEGIDPPDLVFVGRFGWRMDDFKSVLEDTDFLGKRIHILHDLLDVDLEVLYQECQFTIFPSIVEGWGLPVGESLAHGRPCIASETSSIPEVGGKLVDYIDPLNLHTGIKCLKKMILNKSYRDKRTNEIRKQFVPRTWDDVGKEIMEQLGSLSNFAPASYAPPLLEVGELFEPAKFAGSEKISASYIARPLRPLLAECWYASEKDFGVWMRGKSGNIHFSSPLHPNTDIIVYLEIVTPPWTDHRLSLSVGHNYQKVTQKENLEVIHLMANERHILKIKGKVEDDGSIFVGFHIEGDTIKLHPNKNPNDPREFYIGLKRLIYTAVTDIEERIKILESFATNDFDKVEL
;
A
#
# COMPACT_ATOMS: atom_id res chain seq x y z
N MET A 1 76.91 -7.52 18.05
CA MET A 1 75.67 -6.75 17.85
C MET A 1 74.55 -7.74 17.49
N LYS A 2 73.85 -8.30 18.50
CA LYS A 2 72.79 -9.30 18.29
C LYS A 2 71.50 -8.58 17.87
N ILE A 3 71.21 -8.55 16.58
CA ILE A 3 69.89 -8.12 16.10
C ILE A 3 68.89 -9.21 16.51
N ASN A 4 67.92 -8.83 17.32
CA ASN A 4 66.94 -9.72 17.92
C ASN A 4 65.86 -10.11 16.89
N ILE A 5 66.11 -11.19 16.15
CA ILE A 5 65.23 -11.74 15.11
C ILE A 5 63.81 -12.05 15.64
N LYS A 6 63.65 -12.34 16.93
CA LYS A 6 62.32 -12.52 17.54
C LYS A 6 61.49 -11.24 17.59
N ARG A 7 62.11 -10.06 17.76
CA ARG A 7 61.39 -8.77 17.70
C ARG A 7 60.99 -8.42 16.26
N PHE A 8 61.79 -8.84 15.27
CA PHE A 8 61.46 -8.66 13.85
C PHE A 8 60.26 -9.53 13.44
N PHE A 9 60.20 -10.80 13.86
CA PHE A 9 59.03 -11.66 13.59
C PHE A 9 57.81 -11.36 14.49
N HIS A 10 57.98 -10.77 15.68
CA HIS A 10 56.86 -10.29 16.49
C HIS A 10 56.26 -8.99 15.91
N ALA A 11 57.08 -8.08 15.38
CA ALA A 11 56.61 -6.89 14.66
C ALA A 11 55.91 -7.22 13.32
N ILE A 12 56.26 -8.34 12.69
CA ILE A 12 55.56 -8.86 11.49
C ILE A 12 54.26 -9.59 11.85
N ARG A 13 54.04 -9.96 13.12
CA ARG A 13 52.76 -10.53 13.62
C ARG A 13 51.68 -9.48 13.90
N GLU A 14 51.97 -8.18 13.83
CA GLU A 14 51.03 -7.11 14.21
C GLU A 14 50.31 -6.40 13.05
N LYS A 15 50.64 -6.71 11.78
CA LYS A 15 50.04 -6.10 10.58
C LYS A 15 49.44 -7.13 9.61
N THR A 16 48.63 -8.05 10.10
CA THR A 16 47.90 -8.97 9.20
C THR A 16 46.68 -8.25 8.62
N PRO A 17 46.43 -8.31 7.29
CA PRO A 17 45.23 -7.73 6.67
C PRO A 17 43.93 -8.13 7.41
N GLN A 18 43.85 -9.38 7.87
CA GLN A 18 42.69 -9.89 8.61
C GLN A 18 42.42 -9.15 9.92
N ARG A 19 43.46 -8.67 10.62
CA ARG A 19 43.32 -7.89 11.86
C ARG A 19 42.62 -6.57 11.56
N TYR A 20 43.09 -5.85 10.52
CA TYR A 20 42.52 -4.58 10.11
C TYR A 20 41.07 -4.74 9.62
N ARG A 21 40.77 -5.81 8.87
CA ARG A 21 39.40 -6.16 8.48
C ARG A 21 38.50 -6.39 9.68
N THR A 22 38.91 -7.25 10.61
CA THR A 22 38.13 -7.59 11.82
C THR A 22 37.91 -6.37 12.71
N SER A 23 38.94 -5.52 12.89
CA SER A 23 38.84 -4.28 13.65
C SER A 23 37.89 -3.28 12.98
N GLY A 24 37.94 -3.19 11.65
CA GLY A 24 37.00 -2.38 10.86
C GLY A 24 35.55 -2.87 10.98
N ASP A 25 35.32 -4.18 10.90
CA ASP A 25 34.00 -4.79 11.09
C ASP A 25 33.45 -4.52 12.49
N GLN A 26 34.29 -4.61 13.53
CA GLN A 26 33.90 -4.31 14.90
C GLN A 26 33.54 -2.84 15.09
N ALA A 27 34.34 -1.91 14.55
CA ALA A 27 34.06 -0.48 14.59
C ALA A 27 32.76 -0.15 13.83
N ARG A 28 32.55 -0.76 12.66
CA ARG A 28 31.30 -0.65 11.88
C ARG A 28 30.09 -1.11 12.70
N ASN A 29 30.19 -2.27 13.36
CA ASN A 29 29.10 -2.80 14.17
C ASN A 29 28.79 -1.89 15.38
N ASN A 30 29.79 -1.18 15.90
CA ASN A 30 29.66 -0.17 16.95
C ASN A 30 29.23 1.22 16.41
N LYS A 31 29.01 1.37 15.10
CA LYS A 31 28.72 2.63 14.41
C LYS A 31 29.82 3.70 14.54
N ASP A 32 31.04 3.28 14.88
CA ASP A 32 32.23 4.13 14.80
C ASP A 32 32.76 4.11 13.36
N TRP A 33 32.08 4.86 12.51
CA TRP A 33 32.36 4.89 11.07
C TRP A 33 33.76 5.42 10.77
N ALA A 34 34.25 6.38 11.55
CA ALA A 34 35.56 7.00 11.34
C ALA A 34 36.66 5.98 11.57
N GLN A 35 36.57 5.25 12.69
CA GLN A 35 37.53 4.20 13.00
C GLN A 35 37.42 3.04 12.01
N ALA A 36 36.20 2.66 11.60
CA ALA A 36 36.00 1.62 10.59
C ALA A 36 36.72 1.94 9.27
N ILE A 37 36.56 3.16 8.76
CA ILE A 37 37.23 3.60 7.52
C ILE A 37 38.75 3.59 7.66
N ILE A 38 39.29 4.04 8.79
CA ILE A 38 40.75 4.03 9.04
C ILE A 38 41.28 2.60 9.00
N GLU A 39 40.63 1.66 9.69
CA GLU A 39 41.06 0.27 9.74
C GLU A 39 40.89 -0.42 8.37
N TYR A 40 39.81 -0.16 7.64
CA TYR A 40 39.63 -0.65 6.29
C TYR A 40 40.65 -0.09 5.29
N LYS A 41 41.04 1.20 5.39
CA LYS A 41 42.11 1.77 4.55
C LYS A 41 43.46 1.07 4.81
N LYS A 42 43.81 0.80 6.07
CA LYS A 42 45.00 0.01 6.42
C LYS A 42 44.94 -1.42 5.88
N HIS A 43 43.75 -2.02 5.80
CA HIS A 43 43.55 -3.30 5.14
C HIS A 43 43.83 -3.20 3.64
N LEU A 44 43.27 -2.19 2.95
CA LEU A 44 43.45 -1.98 1.51
C LEU A 44 44.89 -1.61 1.11
N GLU A 45 45.67 -1.00 2.00
CA GLU A 45 47.12 -0.81 1.79
C GLU A 45 47.86 -2.15 1.59
N LEU A 46 47.35 -3.23 2.20
CA LEU A 46 47.93 -4.57 2.09
C LEU A 46 47.20 -5.45 1.07
N CYS A 47 45.90 -5.22 0.87
CA CYS A 47 45.02 -5.99 -0.01
C CYS A 47 44.18 -5.05 -0.90
N PRO A 48 44.79 -4.34 -1.88
CA PRO A 48 44.11 -3.29 -2.65
C PRO A 48 42.98 -3.80 -3.55
N GLN A 49 42.98 -5.10 -3.85
CA GLN A 49 42.01 -5.79 -4.70
C GLN A 49 40.83 -6.39 -3.91
N ASP A 50 40.76 -6.19 -2.59
CA ASP A 50 39.63 -6.67 -1.77
C ASP A 50 38.41 -5.76 -1.98
N GLN A 51 37.66 -6.06 -3.05
CA GLN A 51 36.47 -5.32 -3.47
C GLN A 51 35.45 -5.16 -2.35
N ALA A 52 35.26 -6.19 -1.51
CA ALA A 52 34.27 -6.15 -0.43
C ALA A 52 34.59 -5.03 0.59
N ILE A 53 35.88 -4.72 0.81
CA ILE A 53 36.28 -3.65 1.72
C ILE A 53 36.06 -2.27 1.13
N TRP A 54 36.19 -2.09 -0.19
CA TRP A 54 35.76 -0.87 -0.86
C TRP A 54 34.26 -0.61 -0.67
N VAL A 55 33.43 -1.65 -0.75
CA VAL A 55 31.99 -1.56 -0.45
C VAL A 55 31.74 -1.15 1.00
N GLN A 56 32.45 -1.75 1.97
CA GLN A 56 32.31 -1.40 3.39
C GLN A 56 32.75 0.04 3.69
N ILE A 57 33.80 0.54 3.03
CA ILE A 57 34.21 1.94 3.11
C ILE A 57 33.12 2.85 2.52
N GLY A 58 32.55 2.50 1.38
CA GLY A 58 31.42 3.22 0.77
C GLY A 58 30.23 3.32 1.71
N HIS A 59 29.86 2.23 2.38
CA HIS A 59 28.80 2.23 3.39
C HIS A 59 29.14 3.15 4.58
N ALA A 60 30.34 3.03 5.15
CA ALA A 60 30.74 3.83 6.31
C ALA A 60 30.80 5.33 5.99
N LEU A 61 31.34 5.72 4.82
CA LEU A 61 31.38 7.11 4.35
C LEU A 61 29.98 7.68 4.11
N LYS A 62 29.07 6.87 3.54
CA LYS A 62 27.66 7.23 3.37
C LYS A 62 27.00 7.53 4.73
N GLU A 63 27.23 6.70 5.74
CA GLU A 63 26.69 6.91 7.10
C GLU A 63 27.32 8.14 7.81
N GLN A 64 28.55 8.53 7.44
CA GLN A 64 29.16 9.81 7.89
C GLN A 64 28.64 11.04 7.15
N GLY A 65 27.92 10.86 6.04
CA GLY A 65 27.48 11.96 5.18
C GLY A 65 28.51 12.42 4.15
N ASP A 66 29.68 11.75 4.04
CA ASP A 66 30.67 12.04 2.99
C ASP A 66 30.32 11.28 1.71
N TYR A 67 29.30 11.78 1.02
CA TYR A 67 28.72 11.10 -0.14
C TYR A 67 29.66 11.07 -1.35
N ASP A 68 30.48 12.10 -1.56
CA ASP A 68 31.41 12.11 -2.70
C ASP A 68 32.50 11.06 -2.53
N ALA A 69 33.09 10.93 -1.34
CA ALA A 69 34.06 9.88 -1.08
C ALA A 69 33.41 8.48 -1.12
N ALA A 70 32.17 8.34 -0.65
CA ALA A 70 31.42 7.08 -0.76
C ALA A 70 31.18 6.68 -2.22
N ILE A 71 30.80 7.63 -3.08
CA ILE A 71 30.63 7.41 -4.52
C ILE A 71 31.94 6.90 -5.15
N GLN A 72 33.09 7.51 -4.82
CA GLN A 72 34.39 7.06 -5.32
C GLN A 72 34.71 5.63 -4.85
N ALA A 73 34.44 5.31 -3.59
CA ALA A 73 34.65 3.96 -3.05
C ALA A 73 33.81 2.90 -3.78
N TYR A 74 32.55 3.22 -4.13
CA TYR A 74 31.72 2.32 -4.93
C TYR A 74 32.20 2.18 -6.37
N TYR A 75 32.66 3.26 -7.02
CA TYR A 75 33.27 3.15 -8.35
C TYR A 75 34.51 2.25 -8.33
N GLN A 76 35.38 2.37 -7.31
CA GLN A 76 36.51 1.45 -7.13
C GLN A 76 36.05 0.00 -6.95
N ALA A 77 34.98 -0.24 -6.18
CA ALA A 77 34.42 -1.58 -6.04
C ALA A 77 33.86 -2.14 -7.37
N ILE A 78 33.22 -1.31 -8.20
CA ILE A 78 32.72 -1.68 -9.54
C ILE A 78 33.89 -1.95 -10.51
N GLU A 79 34.96 -1.17 -10.46
CA GLU A 79 36.16 -1.41 -11.29
C GLU A 79 36.77 -2.79 -11.00
N LEU A 80 36.77 -3.22 -9.73
CA LEU A 80 37.28 -4.52 -9.31
C LEU A 80 36.34 -5.68 -9.67
N LEU A 81 35.02 -5.48 -9.55
CA LEU A 81 34.02 -6.49 -9.89
C LEU A 81 32.82 -5.86 -10.62
N PRO A 82 32.90 -5.66 -11.96
CA PRO A 82 31.86 -4.97 -12.72
C PRO A 82 30.49 -5.68 -12.75
N SER A 83 30.46 -6.98 -12.44
CA SER A 83 29.23 -7.78 -12.39
C SER A 83 28.55 -7.75 -11.01
N ASP A 84 29.11 -7.04 -10.03
CA ASP A 84 28.53 -6.96 -8.68
C ASP A 84 27.29 -6.04 -8.67
N TYR A 85 26.13 -6.68 -8.84
CA TYR A 85 24.84 -6.03 -8.86
C TYR A 85 24.57 -5.14 -7.63
N ASP A 86 24.94 -5.59 -6.43
CA ASP A 86 24.64 -4.88 -5.18
C ASP A 86 25.32 -3.51 -5.14
N VAL A 87 26.56 -3.45 -5.63
CA VAL A 87 27.33 -2.21 -5.67
C VAL A 87 26.74 -1.22 -6.68
N HIS A 88 26.29 -1.70 -7.84
CA HIS A 88 25.58 -0.84 -8.80
C HIS A 88 24.32 -0.25 -8.19
N LEU A 89 23.52 -1.06 -7.48
CA LEU A 89 22.29 -0.57 -6.83
C LEU A 89 22.61 0.47 -5.75
N HIS A 90 23.58 0.19 -4.87
CA HIS A 90 23.99 1.10 -3.80
C HIS A 90 24.54 2.43 -4.35
N LEU A 91 25.36 2.38 -5.40
CA LEU A 91 25.86 3.57 -6.09
C LEU A 91 24.71 4.36 -6.74
N ALA A 92 23.80 3.69 -7.44
CA ALA A 92 22.67 4.36 -8.09
C ALA A 92 21.79 5.12 -7.10
N TYR A 93 21.45 4.52 -5.94
CA TYR A 93 20.71 5.21 -4.88
C TYR A 93 21.47 6.41 -4.31
N LEU A 94 22.78 6.28 -4.12
CA LEU A 94 23.58 7.38 -3.60
C LEU A 94 23.70 8.55 -4.60
N LEU A 95 23.83 8.23 -5.90
CA LEU A 95 23.83 9.20 -6.99
C LEU A 95 22.47 9.90 -7.10
N GLU A 96 21.37 9.17 -7.01
CA GLU A 96 20.01 9.75 -6.96
C GLU A 96 19.88 10.72 -5.78
N ARG A 97 20.23 10.28 -4.58
CA ARG A 97 20.14 11.09 -3.35
C ARG A 97 21.00 12.35 -3.40
N THR A 98 22.10 12.34 -4.14
CA THR A 98 23.00 13.49 -4.33
C THR A 98 22.65 14.35 -5.54
N GLY A 99 21.53 14.08 -6.22
CA GLY A 99 21.06 14.85 -7.37
C GLY A 99 21.79 14.57 -8.69
N LYS A 100 22.65 13.55 -8.74
CA LYS A 100 23.42 13.15 -9.94
C LYS A 100 22.61 12.19 -10.82
N GLN A 101 21.44 12.64 -11.29
CA GLN A 101 20.45 11.78 -11.93
C GLN A 101 20.94 11.03 -13.17
N ASP A 102 21.63 11.70 -14.10
CA ASP A 102 22.11 11.04 -15.34
C ASP A 102 23.08 9.89 -15.04
N GLN A 103 23.94 10.08 -14.04
CA GLN A 103 24.86 9.02 -13.59
C GLN A 103 24.07 7.89 -12.92
N ALA A 104 23.12 8.22 -12.06
CA ALA A 104 22.26 7.24 -11.41
C ALA A 104 21.51 6.39 -12.45
N LEU A 105 20.96 7.03 -13.49
CA LEU A 105 20.23 6.38 -14.59
C LEU A 105 21.12 5.39 -15.37
N ASN A 106 22.36 5.79 -15.67
CA ASN A 106 23.31 4.91 -16.36
C ASN A 106 23.68 3.68 -15.51
N ILE A 107 23.98 3.89 -14.22
CA ILE A 107 24.34 2.82 -13.30
C ILE A 107 23.15 1.88 -13.05
N ILE A 108 21.95 2.40 -12.80
CA ILE A 108 20.78 1.56 -12.54
C ILE A 108 20.37 0.75 -13.78
N THR A 109 20.53 1.30 -14.99
CA THR A 109 20.28 0.56 -16.23
C THR A 109 21.21 -0.65 -16.36
N THR A 110 22.45 -0.51 -15.87
CA THR A 110 23.40 -1.63 -15.80
C THR A 110 22.98 -2.64 -14.73
N ALA A 111 22.59 -2.19 -13.53
CA ALA A 111 22.09 -3.05 -12.47
C ALA A 111 20.89 -3.90 -12.92
N VAL A 112 19.91 -3.28 -13.58
CA VAL A 112 18.73 -3.95 -14.16
C VAL A 112 19.12 -5.04 -15.16
N LYS A 113 20.16 -4.81 -15.98
CA LYS A 113 20.66 -5.80 -16.96
C LYS A 113 21.41 -6.96 -16.29
N LEU A 114 22.11 -6.71 -15.19
CA LEU A 114 22.86 -7.72 -14.45
C LEU A 114 21.92 -8.65 -13.68
N THR A 115 21.12 -8.07 -12.78
CA THR A 115 20.16 -8.81 -11.96
C THR A 115 18.87 -7.99 -11.88
N PRO A 116 17.80 -8.45 -12.55
CA PRO A 116 16.47 -7.89 -12.37
C PRO A 116 15.96 -8.12 -10.95
N SER A 117 15.88 -7.06 -10.15
CA SER A 117 15.19 -7.07 -8.87
C SER A 117 14.17 -5.93 -8.82
N LYS A 118 13.20 -6.05 -7.92
CA LYS A 118 12.20 -5.02 -7.70
C LYS A 118 12.82 -3.63 -7.46
N ASP A 119 13.82 -3.55 -6.59
CA ASP A 119 14.42 -2.25 -6.19
C ASP A 119 15.15 -1.57 -7.34
N ALA A 120 15.83 -2.36 -8.17
CA ALA A 120 16.47 -1.83 -9.38
C ALA A 120 15.42 -1.32 -10.39
N TYR A 121 14.32 -2.04 -10.56
CA TYR A 121 13.21 -1.63 -11.44
C TYR A 121 12.49 -0.38 -10.93
N ASP A 122 12.17 -0.33 -9.64
CA ASP A 122 11.53 0.81 -9.01
C ASP A 122 12.40 2.07 -9.11
N LEU A 123 13.71 1.94 -8.87
CA LEU A 123 14.65 3.06 -9.04
C LEU A 123 14.80 3.46 -10.51
N ALA A 124 14.91 2.49 -11.44
CA ALA A 124 14.97 2.77 -12.88
C ALA A 124 13.75 3.57 -13.35
N HIS A 125 12.54 3.12 -13.00
CA HIS A 125 11.30 3.83 -13.34
C HIS A 125 11.24 5.22 -12.72
N ARG A 126 11.65 5.34 -11.46
CA ARG A 126 11.76 6.64 -10.77
C ARG A 126 12.90 7.51 -11.28
N LEU A 127 13.78 7.02 -12.15
CA LEU A 127 14.79 7.81 -12.84
C LEU A 127 14.46 8.00 -14.34
N GLY A 128 13.28 7.56 -14.77
CA GLY A 128 12.76 7.79 -16.13
C GLY A 128 13.00 6.65 -17.09
N TYR A 129 13.74 5.62 -16.68
CA TYR A 129 13.94 4.44 -17.51
C TYR A 129 12.80 3.45 -17.33
N SER A 130 12.16 3.09 -18.44
CA SER A 130 11.14 2.05 -18.47
C SER A 130 11.68 0.79 -19.14
N PRO A 131 12.39 -0.10 -18.40
CA PRO A 131 12.93 -1.33 -18.96
C PRO A 131 11.84 -2.19 -19.60
N GLU A 132 12.11 -2.75 -20.78
CA GLU A 132 11.18 -3.67 -21.44
C GLU A 132 10.99 -4.94 -20.60
N MET A 133 9.78 -5.13 -20.06
CA MET A 133 9.44 -6.29 -19.23
C MET A 133 9.46 -7.61 -20.03
N SER A 134 9.38 -7.53 -21.36
CA SER A 134 9.48 -8.68 -22.29
C SER A 134 10.80 -9.46 -22.16
N THR A 135 11.87 -8.80 -21.71
CA THR A 135 13.20 -9.40 -21.53
C THR A 135 13.29 -10.28 -20.27
N LEU A 136 12.49 -9.97 -19.25
CA LEU A 136 12.42 -10.70 -17.97
C LEU A 136 11.61 -11.99 -18.05
N SER A 137 10.52 -11.95 -18.82
CA SER A 137 9.66 -13.11 -19.06
C SER A 137 10.44 -14.31 -19.63
N LYS A 138 11.52 -14.05 -20.39
CA LYS A 138 12.38 -15.09 -20.98
C LYS A 138 13.32 -15.77 -19.99
N THR A 139 13.65 -15.14 -18.86
CA THR A 139 14.61 -15.66 -17.87
C THR A 139 13.93 -16.26 -16.63
N SER A 140 12.64 -15.98 -16.41
CA SER A 140 11.88 -16.49 -15.27
C SER A 140 11.51 -17.98 -15.43
N LYS A 141 12.15 -18.85 -14.64
CA LYS A 141 11.66 -20.21 -14.38
C LYS A 141 10.51 -20.12 -13.38
N VAL A 142 9.30 -19.89 -13.88
CA VAL A 142 8.08 -19.89 -13.05
C VAL A 142 7.86 -21.29 -12.47
N ASP A 143 7.70 -21.38 -11.15
CA ASP A 143 7.25 -22.62 -10.51
C ASP A 143 5.81 -22.90 -10.96
N LYS A 144 5.65 -23.98 -11.75
CA LYS A 144 4.36 -24.36 -12.34
C LYS A 144 3.30 -24.71 -11.29
N ASN A 145 3.69 -24.91 -10.04
CA ASN A 145 2.77 -25.29 -8.98
C ASN A 145 2.07 -24.09 -8.32
N ILE A 146 2.56 -22.85 -8.51
CA ILE A 146 1.98 -21.68 -7.86
C ILE A 146 0.61 -21.36 -8.48
N LYS A 147 -0.43 -21.43 -7.65
CA LYS A 147 -1.83 -21.16 -8.00
C LYS A 147 -2.38 -19.90 -7.33
N TYR A 148 -1.90 -19.60 -6.12
CA TYR A 148 -2.43 -18.52 -5.28
C TYR A 148 -1.34 -17.47 -5.03
N LEU A 149 -1.63 -16.24 -5.42
CA LEU A 149 -0.77 -15.08 -5.32
C LEU A 149 -1.32 -14.19 -4.21
N ILE A 150 -0.56 -14.01 -3.14
CA ILE A 150 -0.96 -13.25 -1.96
C ILE A 150 -0.26 -11.90 -1.99
N GLU A 151 -1.01 -10.81 -2.18
CA GLU A 151 -0.44 -9.46 -2.18
C GLU A 151 0.04 -9.08 -0.78
N ILE A 152 1.25 -8.52 -0.69
CA ILE A 152 1.84 -8.03 0.56
C ILE A 152 2.27 -6.55 0.49
N ASP A 153 1.72 -5.82 -0.49
CA ASP A 153 2.16 -4.45 -0.77
C ASP A 153 1.93 -3.51 0.41
N ASP A 154 0.69 -3.45 0.90
CA ASP A 154 0.30 -2.63 2.04
C ASP A 154 1.13 -2.95 3.30
N LEU A 155 1.34 -4.24 3.62
CA LEU A 155 2.16 -4.64 4.77
C LEU A 155 3.58 -4.05 4.68
N PHE A 156 4.25 -4.22 3.55
CA PHE A 156 5.64 -3.79 3.40
C PHE A 156 5.74 -2.25 3.32
N ASP A 157 4.84 -1.58 2.58
CA ASP A 157 4.83 -0.11 2.52
C ASP A 157 4.53 0.54 3.86
N TYR A 158 3.62 -0.04 4.64
CA TYR A 158 3.31 0.43 5.98
C TYR A 158 4.53 0.29 6.91
N LEU A 159 5.15 -0.89 6.94
CA LEU A 159 6.29 -1.18 7.82
C LEU A 159 7.55 -0.35 7.49
N LYS A 160 7.71 0.12 6.25
CA LYS A 160 8.76 1.07 5.89
C LYS A 160 8.63 2.41 6.63
N SER A 161 7.42 2.78 7.03
CA SER A 161 7.13 4.06 7.71
C SER A 161 6.88 3.90 9.21
N TYR A 162 6.41 2.72 9.65
CA TYR A 162 5.99 2.48 11.03
C TYR A 162 6.52 1.16 11.58
N LYS A 163 7.16 1.23 12.75
CA LYS A 163 7.68 0.04 13.47
C LYS A 163 6.61 -0.83 14.13
N THR A 164 5.42 -0.27 14.40
CA THR A 164 4.29 -0.96 15.05
C THR A 164 3.16 -1.18 14.04
N PRO A 165 2.67 -2.40 13.82
CA PRO A 165 1.60 -2.65 12.86
C PRO A 165 0.27 -2.04 13.32
N SER A 166 -0.53 -1.53 12.38
CA SER A 166 -1.93 -1.15 12.67
C SER A 166 -2.84 -2.39 12.66
N GLY A 167 -4.16 -2.19 12.85
CA GLY A 167 -5.14 -3.28 12.78
C GLY A 167 -5.10 -4.07 11.46
N ILE A 168 -4.99 -3.39 10.30
CA ILE A 168 -4.94 -4.05 8.98
C ILE A 168 -3.65 -4.87 8.84
N GLN A 169 -2.51 -4.35 9.29
CA GLN A 169 -1.25 -5.10 9.20
C GLN A 169 -1.22 -6.27 10.18
N ARG A 170 -1.82 -6.16 11.38
CA ARG A 170 -1.98 -7.30 12.31
C ARG A 170 -2.76 -8.45 11.67
N VAL A 171 -3.82 -8.14 10.92
CA VAL A 171 -4.61 -9.14 10.17
C VAL A 171 -3.76 -9.82 9.10
N GLN A 172 -3.06 -9.04 8.28
CA GLN A 172 -2.16 -9.57 7.24
C GLN A 172 -1.07 -10.47 7.84
N ILE A 173 -0.43 -10.06 8.93
CA ILE A 173 0.62 -10.82 9.60
C ILE A 173 0.10 -12.21 10.01
N GLY A 174 -1.07 -12.28 10.64
CA GLY A 174 -1.68 -13.55 11.04
C GLY A 174 -1.94 -14.49 9.87
N ILE A 175 -2.55 -13.96 8.80
CA ILE A 175 -2.92 -14.75 7.61
C ILE A 175 -1.68 -15.19 6.82
N ILE A 176 -0.75 -14.27 6.55
CA ILE A 176 0.47 -14.53 5.75
C ILE A 176 1.33 -15.58 6.46
N ARG A 177 1.50 -15.46 7.78
CA ARG A 177 2.26 -16.45 8.55
C ARG A 177 1.67 -17.84 8.41
N TYR A 178 0.36 -18.00 8.62
CA TYR A 178 -0.31 -19.29 8.48
C TYR A 178 -0.15 -19.88 7.07
N ILE A 179 -0.31 -19.04 6.02
CA ILE A 179 -0.13 -19.46 4.62
C ILE A 179 1.31 -19.96 4.40
N ILE A 180 2.32 -19.22 4.85
CA ILE A 180 3.73 -19.59 4.69
C ILE A 180 4.04 -20.91 5.40
N GLU A 181 3.65 -21.02 6.66
CA GLU A 181 3.92 -22.20 7.50
C GLU A 181 3.18 -23.45 6.99
N SER A 182 2.00 -23.27 6.39
CA SER A 182 1.20 -24.34 5.81
C SER A 182 1.60 -24.68 4.37
N ASN A 183 2.28 -23.81 3.63
CA ASN A 183 2.50 -23.96 2.17
C ASN A 183 3.12 -25.31 1.77
N LYS A 184 4.05 -25.85 2.57
CA LYS A 184 4.65 -27.17 2.31
C LYS A 184 3.59 -28.29 2.31
N LYS A 185 2.59 -28.22 3.18
CA LYS A 185 1.47 -29.17 3.22
C LYS A 185 0.54 -29.02 2.02
N HIS A 186 0.51 -27.84 1.42
CA HIS A 186 -0.26 -27.50 0.22
C HIS A 186 0.58 -27.52 -1.05
N HIS A 187 1.61 -28.38 -1.10
CA HIS A 187 2.43 -28.63 -2.30
C HIS A 187 3.08 -27.37 -2.93
N GLY A 188 3.31 -26.31 -2.15
CA GLY A 188 3.96 -25.10 -2.66
C GLY A 188 3.06 -24.24 -3.56
N GLN A 189 1.74 -24.32 -3.41
CA GLN A 189 0.78 -23.61 -4.29
C GLN A 189 0.70 -22.09 -4.05
N TYR A 190 1.31 -21.56 -3.00
CA TYR A 190 1.20 -20.16 -2.61
C TYR A 190 2.50 -19.39 -2.85
N ALA A 191 2.37 -18.14 -3.26
CA ALA A 191 3.45 -17.17 -3.37
C ALA A 191 3.01 -15.81 -2.85
N CYS A 192 3.90 -15.09 -2.18
CA CYS A 192 3.68 -13.71 -1.75
C CYS A 192 4.25 -12.76 -2.79
N ILE A 193 3.41 -11.85 -3.28
CA ILE A 193 3.70 -10.98 -4.42
C ILE A 193 3.74 -9.52 -3.97
N ARG A 194 4.75 -8.82 -4.49
CA ARG A 194 4.97 -7.39 -4.33
C ARG A 194 4.96 -6.74 -5.72
N THR A 195 4.26 -5.63 -5.89
CA THR A 195 4.25 -4.88 -7.17
C THR A 195 4.90 -3.50 -7.08
N GLY A 196 4.92 -2.94 -5.86
CA GLY A 196 5.50 -1.62 -5.60
C GLY A 196 4.67 -0.46 -6.15
N LYS A 197 5.13 0.76 -5.83
CA LYS A 197 4.37 2.00 -6.08
C LYS A 197 4.18 2.33 -7.57
N PHE A 198 5.08 1.89 -8.45
CA PHE A 198 5.08 2.22 -9.88
C PHE A 198 4.54 1.11 -10.78
N ASN A 199 3.98 0.05 -10.19
CA ASN A 199 3.46 -1.13 -10.88
C ASN A 199 4.49 -1.69 -11.88
N THR A 200 5.71 -1.93 -11.40
CA THR A 200 6.89 -2.30 -12.21
C THR A 200 6.95 -3.79 -12.50
N GLY A 201 5.80 -4.47 -12.41
CA GLY A 201 5.64 -5.91 -12.53
C GLY A 201 5.30 -6.59 -11.21
N PHE A 202 5.36 -7.92 -11.21
CA PHE A 202 5.04 -8.75 -10.05
C PHE A 202 6.30 -9.46 -9.57
N TRP A 203 6.58 -9.33 -8.27
CA TRP A 203 7.82 -9.81 -7.67
C TRP A 203 7.49 -10.77 -6.53
N GLN A 204 7.91 -12.02 -6.66
CA GLN A 204 7.77 -13.01 -5.61
C GLN A 204 8.84 -12.77 -4.54
N ILE A 205 8.40 -12.52 -3.30
CA ILE A 205 9.30 -12.39 -2.15
C ILE A 205 9.53 -13.77 -1.52
N PRO A 206 10.79 -14.18 -1.23
CA PRO A 206 11.08 -15.43 -0.54
C PRO A 206 10.44 -15.47 0.86
N PHE A 207 9.85 -16.62 1.20
CA PHE A 207 9.12 -16.79 2.45
C PHE A 207 9.97 -16.64 3.71
N ASP A 208 11.22 -17.10 3.68
CA ASP A 208 12.17 -16.93 4.79
C ASP A 208 12.44 -15.44 5.06
N LYS A 209 12.53 -14.62 4.01
CA LYS A 209 12.73 -13.18 4.14
C LYS A 209 11.50 -12.48 4.73
N ILE A 210 10.30 -12.90 4.33
CA ILE A 210 9.05 -12.42 4.94
C ILE A 210 9.02 -12.79 6.42
N LEU A 211 9.28 -14.07 6.77
CA LEU A 211 9.29 -14.53 8.15
C LEU A 211 10.30 -13.76 9.00
N ASN A 212 11.50 -13.45 8.48
CA ASN A 212 12.46 -12.62 9.20
C ASN A 212 11.90 -11.23 9.56
N VAL A 213 11.17 -10.59 8.64
CA VAL A 213 10.48 -9.31 8.91
C VAL A 213 9.40 -9.51 9.96
N LEU A 214 8.56 -10.53 9.78
CA LEU A 214 7.43 -10.83 10.68
C LEU A 214 7.88 -11.20 12.09
N ASP A 215 8.98 -11.92 12.25
CA ASP A 215 9.55 -12.28 13.54
C ASP A 215 10.16 -11.04 14.21
N TYR A 216 10.89 -10.22 13.46
CA TYR A 216 11.55 -9.03 13.99
C TYR A 216 10.58 -8.00 14.57
N ILE A 217 9.43 -7.76 13.92
CA ILE A 217 8.42 -6.79 14.41
C ILE A 217 7.70 -7.24 15.69
N THR A 218 7.86 -8.50 16.10
CA THR A 218 7.30 -9.01 17.37
C THR A 218 8.24 -8.81 18.57
N LEU A 219 9.47 -8.35 18.33
CA LEU A 219 10.43 -8.12 19.40
C LEU A 219 10.08 -6.88 20.25
N PRO A 220 10.45 -6.85 21.54
CA PRO A 220 10.19 -5.68 22.40
C PRO A 220 10.91 -4.39 21.93
N ASP A 221 12.08 -4.51 21.29
CA ASP A 221 12.88 -3.37 20.83
C ASP A 221 13.09 -3.43 19.30
N VAL A 222 12.16 -2.81 18.57
CA VAL A 222 12.20 -2.73 17.10
C VAL A 222 12.84 -1.42 16.65
N SER A 223 14.05 -1.51 16.11
CA SER A 223 14.69 -0.41 15.38
C SER A 223 14.12 -0.25 13.98
N GLN A 224 13.63 0.95 13.64
CA GLN A 224 13.11 1.29 12.30
C GLN A 224 14.17 1.08 11.20
N HIS A 225 15.42 1.42 11.47
CA HIS A 225 16.52 1.26 10.50
C HIS A 225 16.76 -0.21 10.15
N LYS A 226 16.76 -1.10 11.16
CA LYS A 226 16.93 -2.53 10.93
C LYS A 226 15.69 -3.14 10.25
N LEU A 227 14.48 -2.71 10.61
CA LEU A 227 13.25 -3.13 9.93
C LEU A 227 13.30 -2.78 8.44
N LEU A 228 13.65 -1.53 8.10
CA LEU A 228 13.82 -1.09 6.72
C LEU A 228 14.85 -1.95 5.98
N SER A 229 16.01 -2.19 6.60
CA SER A 229 17.06 -3.04 6.02
C SER A 229 16.59 -4.48 5.73
N LEU A 230 15.75 -5.08 6.58
CA LEU A 230 15.19 -6.42 6.34
C LEU A 230 14.19 -6.41 5.18
N ILE A 231 13.40 -5.34 5.05
CA ILE A 231 12.46 -5.18 3.92
C ILE A 231 13.22 -4.98 2.61
N GLU A 232 14.24 -4.13 2.59
CA GLU A 232 15.12 -3.92 1.42
C GLU A 232 15.88 -5.20 1.04
N GLU A 233 16.32 -6.00 2.01
CA GLU A 233 16.88 -7.33 1.74
C GLU A 233 15.86 -8.26 1.08
N ALA A 234 14.61 -8.28 1.58
CA ALA A 234 13.54 -9.08 1.01
C ALA A 234 13.16 -8.64 -0.42
N GLU A 235 13.10 -7.33 -0.69
CA GLU A 235 12.80 -6.77 -2.01
C GLU A 235 13.95 -6.99 -3.01
N ARG A 236 15.20 -6.95 -2.56
CA ARG A 236 16.37 -7.29 -3.36
C ARG A 236 16.43 -8.77 -3.75
N ASP A 237 16.11 -9.67 -2.83
CA ASP A 237 16.08 -11.12 -3.07
C ASP A 237 14.80 -11.59 -3.81
N SER A 238 13.94 -10.65 -4.19
CA SER A 238 12.73 -10.92 -4.94
C SER A 238 13.02 -11.47 -6.34
N LYS A 239 12.05 -12.23 -6.87
CA LYS A 239 12.16 -12.82 -8.21
C LYS A 239 11.02 -12.36 -9.09
N TRP A 240 11.34 -12.04 -10.34
CA TRP A 240 10.31 -11.74 -11.34
C TRP A 240 9.29 -12.88 -11.44
N PHE A 241 8.02 -12.51 -11.32
CA PHE A 241 6.89 -13.40 -11.44
C PHE A 241 6.00 -12.94 -12.59
N GLU A 242 5.73 -13.84 -13.53
CA GLU A 242 4.78 -13.58 -14.61
C GLU A 242 3.43 -14.23 -14.25
N PRO A 243 2.37 -13.46 -13.94
CA PRO A 243 1.06 -14.02 -13.67
C PRO A 243 0.50 -14.76 -14.90
N LYS A 244 -0.22 -15.86 -14.68
CA LYS A 244 -0.74 -16.72 -15.74
C LYS A 244 -2.20 -17.06 -15.53
N LYS A 245 -2.87 -17.33 -16.65
CA LYS A 245 -4.25 -17.79 -16.68
C LYS A 245 -4.50 -18.94 -15.71
N GLY A 246 -5.58 -18.83 -14.94
CA GLY A 246 -6.01 -19.84 -13.97
C GLY A 246 -5.41 -19.70 -12.57
N GLN A 247 -4.56 -18.70 -12.34
CA GLN A 247 -4.13 -18.30 -11.00
C GLN A 247 -5.16 -17.39 -10.34
N ILE A 248 -5.05 -17.26 -9.02
CA ILE A 248 -5.85 -16.36 -8.19
C ILE A 248 -4.92 -15.38 -7.48
N TYR A 249 -5.23 -14.09 -7.56
CA TYR A 249 -4.55 -13.00 -6.89
C TYR A 249 -5.44 -12.44 -5.78
N LEU A 250 -4.98 -12.51 -4.53
CA LEU A 250 -5.72 -12.05 -3.35
C LEU A 250 -5.05 -10.81 -2.75
N ILE A 251 -5.80 -9.71 -2.73
CA ILE A 251 -5.43 -8.47 -2.05
C ILE A 251 -5.82 -8.60 -0.58
N LEU A 252 -4.82 -8.77 0.30
CA LEU A 252 -5.05 -8.89 1.75
C LEU A 252 -5.01 -7.55 2.49
N GLY A 253 -4.29 -6.56 1.97
CA GLY A 253 -4.09 -5.28 2.63
C GLY A 253 -5.14 -4.22 2.27
N ALA A 254 -4.84 -2.97 2.58
CA ALA A 254 -5.63 -1.84 2.10
C ALA A 254 -5.58 -1.79 0.56
N PHE A 255 -6.71 -2.08 -0.09
CA PHE A 255 -6.84 -1.98 -1.54
C PHE A 255 -6.96 -0.53 -2.04
N TRP A 256 -6.93 0.44 -1.10
CA TRP A 256 -6.86 1.88 -1.31
C TRP A 256 -5.55 2.39 -0.70
N GLY A 257 -4.97 3.48 -1.19
CA GLY A 257 -3.64 3.91 -0.73
C GLY A 257 -2.49 3.26 -1.48
N PHE A 258 -1.26 3.68 -1.13
CA PHE A 258 0.02 3.02 -1.44
C PHE A 258 0.24 2.52 -2.89
N GLY A 259 -0.38 3.15 -3.90
CA GLY A 259 -0.25 2.73 -5.30
C GLY A 259 -1.22 1.62 -5.72
N ALA A 260 -2.33 1.42 -4.99
CA ALA A 260 -3.51 0.71 -5.46
C ALA A 260 -3.96 1.32 -6.79
N ASN A 261 -3.78 0.53 -7.85
CA ASN A 261 -3.84 1.04 -9.20
C ASN A 261 -4.65 0.08 -10.06
N ALA A 262 -5.71 0.60 -10.67
CA ALA A 262 -6.56 -0.13 -11.61
C ALA A 262 -5.74 -0.87 -12.67
N SER A 263 -4.62 -0.28 -13.13
CA SER A 263 -3.72 -0.90 -14.13
C SER A 263 -3.24 -2.30 -13.74
N ARG A 264 -2.93 -2.51 -12.46
CA ARG A 264 -2.47 -3.81 -11.94
C ARG A 264 -3.55 -4.87 -12.10
N TYR A 265 -4.76 -4.55 -11.65
CA TYR A 265 -5.88 -5.49 -11.70
C TYR A 265 -6.29 -5.77 -13.14
N ILE A 266 -6.30 -4.74 -13.99
CA ILE A 266 -6.61 -4.89 -15.42
C ILE A 266 -5.58 -5.77 -16.12
N HIS A 267 -4.28 -5.59 -15.82
CA HIS A 267 -3.23 -6.46 -16.34
C HIS A 267 -3.42 -7.92 -15.91
N LEU A 268 -3.75 -8.17 -14.64
CA LEU A 268 -4.07 -9.52 -14.14
C LEU A 268 -5.29 -10.11 -14.86
N LYS A 269 -6.35 -9.33 -15.04
CA LYS A 269 -7.58 -9.73 -15.72
C LYS A 269 -7.33 -10.07 -17.20
N LYS A 270 -6.56 -9.25 -17.91
CA LYS A 270 -6.14 -9.53 -19.30
C LYS A 270 -5.26 -10.79 -19.40
N SER A 271 -4.51 -11.11 -18.34
CA SER A 271 -3.71 -12.33 -18.23
C SER A 271 -4.53 -13.57 -17.82
N GLY A 272 -5.84 -13.44 -17.59
CA GLY A 272 -6.74 -14.52 -17.18
C GLY A 272 -6.58 -14.96 -15.72
N VAL A 273 -6.04 -14.07 -14.87
CA VAL A 273 -5.92 -14.27 -13.42
C VAL A 273 -7.20 -13.78 -12.74
N ALA A 274 -7.71 -14.55 -11.79
CA ALA A 274 -8.84 -14.10 -10.96
C ALA A 274 -8.34 -13.13 -9.88
N VAL A 275 -9.01 -12.01 -9.67
CA VAL A 275 -8.61 -11.00 -8.69
C VAL A 275 -9.63 -10.96 -7.55
N GLY A 276 -9.20 -11.24 -6.33
CA GLY A 276 -10.03 -11.09 -5.14
C GLY A 276 -9.45 -10.10 -4.14
N VAL A 277 -10.31 -9.62 -3.24
CA VAL A 277 -9.94 -8.68 -2.19
C VAL A 277 -10.52 -9.09 -0.86
N TYR A 278 -9.82 -8.80 0.24
CA TYR A 278 -10.35 -8.90 1.59
C TYR A 278 -10.71 -7.51 2.13
N ILE A 279 -12.00 -7.18 2.13
CA ILE A 279 -12.51 -5.85 2.52
C ILE A 279 -12.72 -5.80 4.03
N TYR A 280 -12.08 -4.80 4.64
CA TYR A 280 -12.18 -4.51 6.07
C TYR A 280 -13.44 -3.72 6.42
N ASP A 281 -13.76 -2.70 5.63
CA ASP A 281 -15.00 -1.95 5.74
C ASP A 281 -15.21 -1.12 4.47
N ILE A 282 -16.38 -0.50 4.35
CA ILE A 282 -16.68 0.53 3.34
C ILE A 282 -17.11 1.84 4.03
N ILE A 283 -16.64 2.08 5.26
CA ILE A 283 -17.01 3.24 6.09
C ILE A 283 -16.79 4.57 5.37
N PRO A 284 -15.70 4.78 4.58
CA PRO A 284 -15.54 6.01 3.82
C PRO A 284 -16.69 6.33 2.85
N ILE A 285 -17.47 5.32 2.45
CA ILE A 285 -18.64 5.47 1.58
C ILE A 285 -19.94 5.50 2.38
N SER A 286 -20.11 4.61 3.36
CA SER A 286 -21.35 4.50 4.13
C SER A 286 -21.49 5.52 5.26
N TYR A 287 -20.38 6.02 5.81
CA TYR A 287 -20.33 7.03 6.88
C TYR A 287 -19.24 8.09 6.61
N PRO A 288 -19.32 8.82 5.48
CA PRO A 288 -18.27 9.75 5.05
C PRO A 288 -18.04 10.91 6.05
N GLU A 289 -19.01 11.22 6.91
CA GLU A 289 -18.91 12.23 7.97
C GLU A 289 -17.81 11.95 9.00
N TYR A 290 -17.40 10.69 9.13
CA TYR A 290 -16.32 10.28 10.04
C TYR A 290 -14.95 10.16 9.36
N CYS A 291 -14.86 10.48 8.07
CA CYS A 291 -13.63 10.35 7.28
C CYS A 291 -13.12 11.71 6.78
N SER A 292 -11.83 11.80 6.48
CA SER A 292 -11.30 12.96 5.76
C SER A 292 -11.80 12.94 4.31
N SER A 293 -12.02 14.11 3.70
CA SER A 293 -12.48 14.20 2.31
C SER A 293 -11.50 13.54 1.33
N GLY A 294 -10.20 13.64 1.60
CA GLY A 294 -9.17 12.96 0.81
C GLY A 294 -9.32 11.45 0.83
N LEU A 295 -9.54 10.86 2.02
CA LEU A 295 -9.77 9.42 2.15
C LEU A 295 -11.05 8.98 1.43
N VAL A 296 -12.16 9.74 1.57
CA VAL A 296 -13.42 9.43 0.88
C VAL A 296 -13.22 9.42 -0.64
N ASN A 297 -12.53 10.43 -1.18
CA ASN A 297 -12.24 10.51 -2.61
C ASN A 297 -11.41 9.33 -3.11
N GLU A 298 -10.28 9.06 -2.44
CA GLU A 298 -9.38 7.96 -2.80
C GLU A 298 -10.09 6.61 -2.72
N PHE A 299 -10.84 6.38 -1.65
CA PHE A 299 -11.57 5.13 -1.45
C PHE A 299 -12.68 4.95 -2.48
N THR A 300 -13.39 6.03 -2.86
CA THR A 300 -14.43 5.99 -3.91
C THR A 300 -13.84 5.55 -5.25
N LEU A 301 -12.69 6.12 -5.62
CA LEU A 301 -11.99 5.75 -6.85
C LEU A 301 -11.48 4.30 -6.79
N ALA A 302 -10.83 3.92 -5.69
CA ALA A 302 -10.27 2.58 -5.52
C ALA A 302 -11.35 1.49 -5.46
N LEU A 303 -12.48 1.76 -4.80
CA LEU A 303 -13.61 0.82 -4.73
C LEU A 303 -14.30 0.67 -6.07
N GLY A 304 -14.54 1.76 -6.81
CA GLY A 304 -15.09 1.70 -8.17
C GLY A 304 -14.23 0.86 -9.11
N ASP A 305 -12.94 1.18 -9.19
CA ASP A 305 -11.98 0.45 -10.02
C ASP A 305 -11.79 -1.01 -9.59
N GLY A 306 -11.84 -1.22 -8.27
CA GLY A 306 -11.77 -2.52 -7.63
C GLY A 306 -12.96 -3.40 -8.00
N LEU A 307 -14.19 -2.96 -7.72
CA LEU A 307 -15.42 -3.71 -8.02
C LEU A 307 -15.59 -3.99 -9.51
N TYR A 308 -15.09 -3.09 -10.37
CA TYR A 308 -14.98 -3.36 -11.80
C TYR A 308 -14.12 -4.59 -12.11
N SER A 309 -13.02 -4.75 -11.39
CA SER A 309 -11.99 -5.76 -11.64
C SER A 309 -12.13 -7.04 -10.80
N PHE A 310 -12.77 -6.98 -9.63
CA PHE A 310 -12.80 -8.07 -8.65
C PHE A 310 -13.72 -9.22 -9.06
N ASP A 311 -13.24 -10.44 -8.94
CA ASP A 311 -13.94 -11.68 -9.23
C ASP A 311 -14.64 -12.26 -8.00
N PHE A 312 -14.13 -11.98 -6.81
CA PHE A 312 -14.72 -12.36 -5.53
C PHE A 312 -14.26 -11.42 -4.43
N ILE A 313 -15.04 -11.33 -3.36
CA ILE A 313 -14.76 -10.48 -2.22
C ILE A 313 -14.84 -11.33 -0.96
N PHE A 314 -13.79 -11.30 -0.15
CA PHE A 314 -13.86 -11.68 1.24
C PHE A 314 -14.16 -10.45 2.09
N THR A 315 -14.88 -10.62 3.20
CA THR A 315 -15.19 -9.54 4.13
C THR A 315 -14.92 -9.97 5.56
N ILE A 316 -14.48 -9.05 6.41
CA ILE A 316 -14.08 -9.37 7.79
C ILE A 316 -15.26 -9.65 8.74
N SER A 317 -16.50 -9.42 8.29
CA SER A 317 -17.74 -9.61 9.05
C SER A 317 -18.93 -9.80 8.12
N GLU A 318 -20.02 -10.37 8.66
CA GLU A 318 -21.31 -10.46 7.98
C GLU A 318 -21.91 -9.06 7.74
N PHE A 319 -21.69 -8.14 8.67
CA PHE A 319 -22.09 -6.74 8.53
C PHE A 319 -21.46 -6.10 7.29
N VAL A 320 -20.14 -6.22 7.12
CA VAL A 320 -19.44 -5.68 5.94
C VAL A 320 -19.88 -6.41 4.68
N ALA A 321 -20.12 -7.73 4.73
CA ALA A 321 -20.67 -8.48 3.60
C ALA A 321 -22.02 -7.91 3.13
N LYS A 322 -22.92 -7.61 4.06
CA LYS A 322 -24.23 -7.01 3.77
C LYS A 322 -24.09 -5.60 3.21
N ASP A 323 -23.19 -4.80 3.76
CA ASP A 323 -22.91 -3.44 3.29
C ASP A 323 -22.38 -3.42 1.86
N VAL A 324 -21.43 -4.31 1.53
CA VAL A 324 -20.90 -4.45 0.15
C VAL A 324 -21.99 -4.95 -0.81
N LYS A 325 -22.81 -5.94 -0.40
CA LYS A 325 -23.93 -6.44 -1.22
C LYS A 325 -24.99 -5.34 -1.46
N ARG A 326 -25.32 -4.56 -0.43
CA ARG A 326 -26.25 -3.41 -0.56
C ARG A 326 -25.72 -2.41 -1.57
N LEU A 327 -24.43 -2.06 -1.47
CA LEU A 327 -23.77 -1.12 -2.38
C LEU A 327 -23.79 -1.63 -3.84
N GLN A 328 -23.57 -2.92 -4.07
CA GLN A 328 -23.69 -3.52 -5.41
C GLN A 328 -25.10 -3.36 -5.99
N VAL A 329 -26.15 -3.56 -5.19
CA VAL A 329 -27.54 -3.37 -5.63
C VAL A 329 -27.86 -1.88 -5.85
N GLU A 330 -27.46 -1.02 -4.92
CA GLU A 330 -27.73 0.43 -4.94
C GLU A 330 -27.18 1.10 -6.21
N TYR A 331 -25.97 0.73 -6.61
CA TYR A 331 -25.33 1.27 -7.82
C TYR A 331 -25.51 0.41 -9.07
N ASN A 332 -26.36 -0.63 -9.03
CA ASN A 332 -26.61 -1.55 -10.13
C ASN A 332 -25.30 -2.13 -10.73
N LEU A 333 -24.41 -2.59 -9.85
CA LEU A 333 -23.10 -3.13 -10.22
C LEU A 333 -23.22 -4.59 -10.70
N ARG A 334 -22.20 -5.06 -11.42
CA ARG A 334 -22.03 -6.49 -11.67
C ARG A 334 -21.94 -7.21 -10.32
N GLU A 335 -22.70 -8.30 -10.18
CA GLU A 335 -22.63 -9.14 -9.00
C GLU A 335 -21.24 -9.77 -8.87
N VAL A 336 -20.56 -9.42 -7.79
CA VAL A 336 -19.30 -10.03 -7.34
C VAL A 336 -19.62 -10.85 -6.10
N PRO A 337 -19.36 -12.17 -6.10
CA PRO A 337 -19.59 -13.04 -4.94
C PRO A 337 -18.88 -12.51 -3.69
N VAL A 338 -19.65 -12.35 -2.60
CA VAL A 338 -19.14 -11.86 -1.31
C VAL A 338 -19.27 -12.97 -0.26
N SER A 339 -18.13 -13.37 0.31
CA SER A 339 -18.05 -14.38 1.37
C SER A 339 -17.44 -13.77 2.64
N PRO A 340 -18.14 -13.82 3.78
CA PRO A 340 -17.59 -13.37 5.06
C PRO A 340 -16.60 -14.39 5.59
N ILE A 341 -15.41 -13.92 5.98
CA ILE A 341 -14.38 -14.65 6.70
C ILE A 341 -14.08 -13.80 7.93
N LEU A 342 -14.64 -14.18 9.07
CA LEU A 342 -14.61 -13.39 10.30
C LEU A 342 -13.18 -13.28 10.84
N LEU A 343 -12.81 -12.18 11.49
CA LEU A 343 -11.45 -12.05 12.04
C LEU A 343 -11.25 -12.83 13.35
N ALA A 344 -9.99 -12.98 13.73
CA ALA A 344 -9.61 -13.57 15.00
C ALA A 344 -10.00 -12.66 16.19
N HIS A 345 -10.02 -13.26 17.37
CA HIS A 345 -10.13 -12.57 18.65
C HIS A 345 -8.78 -12.42 19.37
N GLN A 346 -7.74 -13.12 18.88
CA GLN A 346 -6.41 -13.13 19.49
C GLN A 346 -5.62 -11.84 19.21
N LEU A 347 -4.98 -11.32 20.24
CA LEU A 347 -4.09 -10.16 20.13
C LEU A 347 -2.88 -10.49 19.24
N HIS A 348 -2.23 -11.63 19.48
CA HIS A 348 -1.03 -12.04 18.75
C HIS A 348 -1.29 -13.12 17.70
N ALA A 349 -0.58 -13.04 16.58
CA ALA A 349 -0.54 -14.06 15.54
C ALA A 349 0.23 -15.33 15.96
N HIS A 350 1.08 -15.26 16.99
CA HIS A 350 1.87 -16.38 17.45
C HIS A 350 1.23 -17.04 18.67
N LYS A 351 1.34 -18.37 18.78
CA LYS A 351 1.26 -19.09 20.06
C LYS A 351 2.52 -18.79 20.86
N ALA A 352 2.77 -17.52 21.19
CA ALA A 352 3.81 -17.24 22.16
C ALA A 352 3.26 -17.84 23.45
N GLU A 353 3.89 -18.91 23.91
CA GLU A 353 3.80 -19.29 25.31
C GLU A 353 4.25 -18.08 26.12
N ILE A 354 3.31 -17.20 26.47
CA ILE A 354 3.48 -16.18 27.51
C ILE A 354 3.54 -16.98 28.81
N THR A 355 4.66 -17.68 28.99
CA THR A 355 4.98 -18.54 30.14
C THR A 355 5.53 -17.71 31.30
N LYS A 356 5.54 -16.38 31.16
CA LYS A 356 5.83 -15.44 32.24
C LYS A 356 4.70 -14.43 32.31
N PHE A 357 4.13 -14.26 33.50
CA PHE A 357 3.25 -13.13 33.82
C PHE A 357 3.94 -11.86 33.32
N PRO A 358 3.34 -11.12 32.37
CA PRO A 358 3.98 -9.95 31.81
C PRO A 358 4.19 -8.92 32.92
N GLU A 359 5.43 -8.43 33.05
CA GLU A 359 5.77 -7.40 34.02
C GLU A 359 5.23 -6.05 33.53
N TRP A 360 4.90 -5.17 34.47
CA TRP A 360 4.47 -3.80 34.15
C TRP A 360 5.62 -3.05 33.46
N GLY A 361 5.44 -2.66 32.20
CA GLY A 361 6.40 -1.79 31.52
C GLY A 361 6.42 -0.38 32.11
N GLU A 362 7.53 0.33 31.89
CA GLU A 362 7.78 1.69 32.40
C GLU A 362 6.62 2.66 32.08
N LYS A 363 6.06 2.56 30.87
CA LYS A 363 4.96 3.42 30.41
C LYS A 363 3.64 3.19 31.14
N ILE A 364 3.43 2.01 31.73
CA ILE A 364 2.17 1.62 32.38
C ILE A 364 2.32 1.42 33.88
N GLU A 365 3.54 1.46 34.43
CA GLU A 365 3.81 1.17 35.84
C GLU A 365 3.01 2.06 36.81
N PHE A 366 2.73 3.31 36.44
CA PHE A 366 1.92 4.23 37.25
C PHE A 366 0.47 3.75 37.49
N LEU A 367 -0.04 2.84 36.64
CA LEU A 367 -1.37 2.23 36.78
C LEU A 367 -1.36 1.02 37.73
N LYS A 368 -0.19 0.55 38.16
CA LYS A 368 -0.07 -0.58 39.08
C LYS A 368 -0.83 -0.30 40.37
N ASN A 369 -1.69 -1.24 40.78
CA ASN A 369 -2.60 -1.15 41.93
C ASN A 369 -3.69 -0.06 41.83
N ARG A 370 -3.89 0.58 40.67
CA ARG A 370 -5.02 1.49 40.44
C ARG A 370 -6.19 0.74 39.82
N ASN A 371 -7.41 1.17 40.13
CA ASN A 371 -8.60 0.68 39.42
C ASN A 371 -8.76 1.48 38.14
N PHE A 372 -8.80 0.80 36.99
CA PHE A 372 -8.98 1.45 35.69
C PHE A 372 -9.89 0.67 34.75
N VAL A 373 -10.48 1.40 33.81
CA VAL A 373 -11.25 0.91 32.67
C VAL A 373 -10.47 1.20 31.40
N LEU A 374 -10.45 0.24 30.48
CA LEU A 374 -9.61 0.30 29.29
C LEU A 374 -10.45 0.48 28.01
N MET A 375 -10.00 1.38 27.14
CA MET A 375 -10.46 1.49 25.76
C MET A 375 -9.25 1.52 24.83
N VAL A 376 -9.20 0.57 23.89
CA VAL A 376 -8.10 0.43 22.93
C VAL A 376 -8.59 0.79 21.54
N SER A 377 -8.15 1.93 21.00
CA SER A 377 -8.44 2.35 19.64
C SER A 377 -7.69 3.64 19.28
N THR A 378 -7.47 3.89 17.99
CA THR A 378 -7.14 5.26 17.52
C THR A 378 -8.19 6.24 18.01
N ILE A 379 -7.78 7.38 18.55
CA ILE A 379 -8.70 8.42 19.04
C ILE A 379 -9.27 9.15 17.83
N GLU A 380 -10.51 8.82 17.46
CA GLU A 380 -11.23 9.37 16.31
C GLU A 380 -12.72 9.55 16.65
N ALA A 381 -13.41 10.42 15.90
CA ALA A 381 -14.83 10.73 16.12
C ALA A 381 -15.72 9.48 16.14
N ARG A 382 -15.55 8.57 15.16
CA ARG A 382 -16.33 7.32 15.08
C ARG A 382 -16.14 6.38 16.27
N LYS A 383 -14.99 6.44 16.95
CA LYS A 383 -14.70 5.61 18.14
C LYS A 383 -15.39 6.15 19.39
N ASN A 384 -15.90 7.38 19.32
CA ASN A 384 -16.80 7.96 20.30
C ASN A 384 -16.17 8.18 21.70
N HIS A 385 -14.89 8.57 21.76
CA HIS A 385 -14.20 8.86 23.03
C HIS A 385 -14.91 9.97 23.84
N ILE A 386 -15.57 10.90 23.15
CA ILE A 386 -16.38 11.95 23.76
C ILE A 386 -17.53 11.38 24.62
N TYR A 387 -18.10 10.23 24.23
CA TYR A 387 -19.13 9.54 25.00
C TYR A 387 -18.63 9.17 26.39
N LEU A 388 -17.40 8.66 26.48
CA LEU A 388 -16.80 8.26 27.76
C LEU A 388 -16.40 9.45 28.60
N TYR A 389 -15.85 10.51 27.99
CA TYR A 389 -15.61 11.77 28.69
C TYR A 389 -16.91 12.29 29.33
N MET A 390 -18.01 12.35 28.56
CA MET A 390 -19.30 12.83 29.06
C MET A 390 -19.88 11.90 30.13
N ALA A 391 -19.75 10.58 29.98
CA ALA A 391 -20.21 9.61 30.97
C ALA A 391 -19.43 9.73 32.28
N TRP A 392 -18.10 9.83 32.24
CA TRP A 392 -17.26 10.01 33.44
C TRP A 392 -17.57 11.33 34.14
N LYS A 393 -17.70 12.42 33.37
CA LYS A 393 -18.10 13.73 33.91
C LYS A 393 -19.45 13.65 34.61
N ALA A 394 -20.43 12.96 34.03
CA ALA A 394 -21.76 12.77 34.64
C ALA A 394 -21.68 11.97 35.95
N LEU A 395 -20.91 10.88 35.99
CA LEU A 395 -20.73 10.07 37.20
C LEU A 395 -20.08 10.89 38.34
N ILE A 396 -19.05 11.69 38.02
CA ILE A 396 -18.38 12.58 38.99
C ILE A 396 -19.36 13.62 39.53
N ASN A 397 -20.17 14.23 38.67
CA ASN A 397 -21.19 15.21 39.08
C ASN A 397 -22.30 14.59 39.95
N GLU A 398 -22.57 13.29 39.80
CA GLU A 398 -23.48 12.53 40.67
C GLU A 398 -22.83 12.14 42.02
N GLY A 399 -21.57 12.52 42.27
CA GLY A 399 -20.83 12.19 43.49
C GLY A 399 -20.26 10.77 43.51
N ILE A 400 -20.17 10.11 42.35
CA ILE A 400 -19.52 8.80 42.21
C ILE A 400 -18.04 9.03 41.96
N ASP A 401 -17.17 8.24 42.60
CA ASP A 401 -15.73 8.19 42.29
C ASP A 401 -15.48 7.04 41.29
N PRO A 402 -15.48 7.30 39.97
CA PRO A 402 -15.24 6.25 38.99
C PRO A 402 -13.75 5.85 38.96
N PRO A 403 -13.43 4.63 38.48
CA PRO A 403 -12.06 4.24 38.18
C PRO A 403 -11.44 5.16 37.13
N ASP A 404 -10.11 5.12 37.04
CA ASP A 404 -9.39 5.82 35.97
C ASP A 404 -9.83 5.30 34.59
N LEU A 405 -9.82 6.18 33.59
CA LEU A 405 -10.18 5.84 32.22
C LEU A 405 -8.92 5.89 31.36
N VAL A 406 -8.50 4.75 30.82
CA VAL A 406 -7.27 4.61 30.04
C VAL A 406 -7.61 4.44 28.56
N PHE A 407 -7.21 5.41 27.75
CA PHE A 407 -7.27 5.35 26.29
C PHE A 407 -5.91 4.89 25.76
N VAL A 408 -5.90 3.79 25.01
CA VAL A 408 -4.71 3.30 24.33
C VAL A 408 -4.87 3.49 22.82
N GLY A 409 -4.16 4.46 22.28
CA GLY A 409 -4.11 4.76 20.86
C GLY A 409 -3.65 6.18 20.55
N ARG A 410 -3.30 6.42 19.28
CA ARG A 410 -2.87 7.74 18.80
C ARG A 410 -4.07 8.63 18.49
N PHE A 411 -3.92 9.94 18.61
CA PHE A 411 -4.88 10.89 18.05
C PHE A 411 -4.94 10.76 16.52
N GLY A 412 -6.15 10.53 16.01
CA GLY A 412 -6.45 10.57 14.59
C GLY A 412 -6.87 11.97 14.13
N TRP A 413 -7.41 12.03 12.92
CA TRP A 413 -7.80 13.28 12.26
C TRP A 413 -8.97 13.99 12.97
N ARG A 414 -8.98 15.34 12.94
CA ARG A 414 -10.05 16.21 13.47
C ARG A 414 -10.42 15.97 14.94
N MET A 415 -9.42 15.71 15.77
CA MET A 415 -9.61 15.53 17.22
C MET A 415 -9.07 16.70 18.06
N ASP A 416 -8.67 17.81 17.44
CA ASP A 416 -8.08 18.97 18.14
C ASP A 416 -9.04 19.60 19.16
N ASP A 417 -10.33 19.71 18.82
CA ASP A 417 -11.35 20.22 19.74
C ASP A 417 -11.51 19.30 20.96
N PHE A 418 -11.54 17.98 20.75
CA PHE A 418 -11.65 17.02 21.86
C PHE A 418 -10.40 17.02 22.73
N LYS A 419 -9.22 17.11 22.11
CA LYS A 419 -7.96 17.25 22.82
C LYS A 419 -7.94 18.50 23.69
N SER A 420 -8.39 19.64 23.15
CA SER A 420 -8.49 20.91 23.91
C SER A 420 -9.41 20.76 25.12
N VAL A 421 -10.58 20.11 24.96
CA VAL A 421 -11.50 19.84 26.07
C VAL A 421 -10.86 18.98 27.18
N LEU A 422 -10.05 18.00 26.81
CA LEU A 422 -9.33 17.17 27.79
C LEU A 422 -8.28 17.99 28.54
N GLU A 423 -7.47 18.79 27.84
CA GLU A 423 -6.44 19.63 28.42
C GLU A 423 -7.03 20.71 29.35
N ASP A 424 -8.09 21.40 28.92
CA ASP A 424 -8.78 22.45 29.69
C ASP A 424 -9.42 21.93 30.98
N THR A 425 -9.71 20.62 31.03
CA THR A 425 -10.28 19.96 32.22
C THR A 425 -9.24 19.20 33.06
N ASP A 426 -7.95 19.39 32.78
CA ASP A 426 -6.84 18.61 33.34
C ASP A 426 -7.16 17.11 33.31
N PHE A 427 -7.70 16.64 32.18
CA PHE A 427 -8.10 15.25 31.96
C PHE A 427 -9.11 14.73 33.00
N LEU A 428 -10.14 15.54 33.28
CA LEU A 428 -11.10 15.34 34.37
C LEU A 428 -10.42 15.18 35.73
N GLY A 429 -9.49 16.07 36.07
CA GLY A 429 -8.73 16.00 37.32
C GLY A 429 -7.82 14.77 37.39
N LYS A 430 -7.08 14.52 36.30
CA LYS A 430 -6.09 13.44 36.11
C LYS A 430 -6.68 12.04 36.18
N ARG A 431 -7.96 11.89 35.81
CA ARG A 431 -8.67 10.59 35.74
C ARG A 431 -8.57 9.94 34.38
N ILE A 432 -8.40 10.72 33.31
CA ILE A 432 -8.24 10.20 31.95
C ILE A 432 -6.74 10.12 31.61
N HIS A 433 -6.28 8.95 31.18
CA HIS A 433 -4.91 8.70 30.77
C HIS A 433 -4.88 8.32 29.29
N ILE A 434 -4.02 8.97 28.50
CA ILE A 434 -3.84 8.66 27.08
C ILE A 434 -2.45 8.04 26.89
N LEU A 435 -2.43 6.80 26.41
CA LEU A 435 -1.22 6.03 26.16
C LEU A 435 -1.13 5.71 24.67
N HIS A 436 0.07 5.78 24.11
CA HIS A 436 0.34 5.40 22.72
C HIS A 436 1.71 4.74 22.59
N ASP A 437 1.90 4.04 21.46
CA ASP A 437 3.13 3.30 21.15
C ASP A 437 3.52 2.34 22.28
N LEU A 438 2.51 1.64 22.81
CA LEU A 438 2.70 0.56 23.77
C LEU A 438 3.18 -0.69 23.04
N LEU A 439 3.96 -1.49 23.74
CA LEU A 439 4.30 -2.83 23.27
C LEU A 439 3.11 -3.75 23.46
N ASP A 440 3.05 -4.80 22.65
CA ASP A 440 2.06 -5.87 22.75
C ASP A 440 2.02 -6.48 24.17
N VAL A 441 3.18 -6.58 24.85
CA VAL A 441 3.28 -7.03 26.25
C VAL A 441 2.66 -6.06 27.25
N ASP A 442 2.76 -4.75 27.03
CA ASP A 442 2.12 -3.75 27.88
C ASP A 442 0.61 -3.82 27.71
N LEU A 443 0.16 -4.00 26.48
CA LEU A 443 -1.26 -4.12 26.16
C LEU A 443 -1.88 -5.38 26.78
N GLU A 444 -1.16 -6.50 26.77
CA GLU A 444 -1.52 -7.73 27.49
C GLU A 444 -1.70 -7.47 29.00
N VAL A 445 -0.77 -6.77 29.65
CA VAL A 445 -0.91 -6.37 31.08
C VAL A 445 -2.16 -5.52 31.27
N LEU A 446 -2.41 -4.53 30.42
CA LEU A 446 -3.58 -3.65 30.55
C LEU A 446 -4.90 -4.43 30.42
N TYR A 447 -5.00 -5.36 29.47
CA TYR A 447 -6.16 -6.26 29.40
C TYR A 447 -6.27 -7.14 30.66
N GLN A 448 -5.16 -7.70 31.15
CA GLN A 448 -5.15 -8.53 32.35
C GLN A 448 -5.44 -7.77 33.66
N GLU A 449 -5.21 -6.47 33.73
CA GLU A 449 -5.32 -5.72 34.99
C GLU A 449 -6.54 -4.79 35.03
N CYS A 450 -7.13 -4.46 33.88
CA CYS A 450 -8.34 -3.62 33.85
C CYS A 450 -9.54 -4.29 34.55
N GLN A 451 -10.44 -3.46 35.08
CA GLN A 451 -11.68 -3.94 35.70
C GLN A 451 -12.67 -4.48 34.66
N PHE A 452 -12.74 -3.80 33.51
CA PHE A 452 -13.51 -4.14 32.32
C PHE A 452 -13.05 -3.24 31.17
N THR A 453 -13.45 -3.58 29.95
CA THR A 453 -13.18 -2.75 28.76
C THR A 453 -14.45 -2.06 28.26
N ILE A 454 -14.29 -0.95 27.56
CA ILE A 454 -15.39 -0.28 26.88
C ILE A 454 -15.05 0.13 25.45
N PHE A 455 -16.01 -0.06 24.54
CA PHE A 455 -15.86 0.21 23.12
C PHE A 455 -17.15 0.77 22.50
N PRO A 456 -17.45 2.08 22.71
CA PRO A 456 -18.70 2.72 22.33
C PRO A 456 -18.68 3.23 20.88
N SER A 457 -17.94 2.57 19.98
CA SER A 457 -17.80 2.97 18.58
C SER A 457 -19.16 3.04 17.88
N ILE A 458 -19.33 4.04 17.02
CA ILE A 458 -20.55 4.24 16.24
C ILE A 458 -20.65 3.19 15.12
N VAL A 459 -19.53 2.94 14.42
CA VAL A 459 -19.44 1.97 13.32
C VAL A 459 -18.03 1.34 13.23
N GLU A 460 -18.00 0.03 13.00
CA GLU A 460 -16.78 -0.77 12.82
C GLU A 460 -16.96 -1.90 11.81
N GLY A 461 -15.85 -2.31 11.18
CA GLY A 461 -15.80 -3.52 10.35
C GLY A 461 -15.69 -4.83 11.14
N TRP A 462 -15.08 -4.84 12.34
CA TRP A 462 -15.03 -6.00 13.24
C TRP A 462 -15.07 -5.62 14.72
N GLY A 463 -14.06 -4.88 15.21
CA GLY A 463 -13.93 -4.56 16.64
C GLY A 463 -13.00 -5.52 17.39
N LEU A 464 -11.74 -5.63 16.92
CA LEU A 464 -10.68 -6.42 17.56
C LEU A 464 -10.59 -6.21 19.09
N PRO A 465 -10.69 -4.98 19.65
CA PRO A 465 -10.60 -4.77 21.10
C PRO A 465 -11.67 -5.48 21.92
N VAL A 466 -12.85 -5.74 21.34
CA VAL A 466 -13.94 -6.49 21.99
C VAL A 466 -13.55 -7.96 22.10
N GLY A 467 -13.06 -8.54 20.99
CA GLY A 467 -12.58 -9.92 20.97
C GLY A 467 -11.39 -10.15 21.88
N GLU A 468 -10.43 -9.23 21.86
CA GLU A 468 -9.25 -9.24 22.73
C GLU A 468 -9.66 -9.20 24.20
N SER A 469 -10.61 -8.33 24.59
CA SER A 469 -11.15 -8.28 25.95
C SER A 469 -11.71 -9.62 26.42
N LEU A 470 -12.57 -10.23 25.60
CA LEU A 470 -13.19 -11.52 25.92
C LEU A 470 -12.14 -12.66 25.97
N ALA A 471 -11.12 -12.62 25.11
CA ALA A 471 -10.02 -13.59 25.12
C ALA A 471 -9.24 -13.56 26.45
N HIS A 472 -9.17 -12.39 27.11
CA HIS A 472 -8.56 -12.23 28.43
C HIS A 472 -9.53 -12.49 29.59
N GLY A 473 -10.75 -12.95 29.29
CA GLY A 473 -11.80 -13.17 30.28
C GLY A 473 -12.33 -11.88 30.92
N ARG A 474 -12.15 -10.72 30.29
CA ARG A 474 -12.56 -9.42 30.84
C ARG A 474 -13.99 -9.08 30.44
N PRO A 475 -14.84 -8.60 31.36
CA PRO A 475 -16.13 -8.02 30.99
C PRO A 475 -15.93 -6.86 30.01
N CYS A 476 -16.85 -6.73 29.06
CA CYS A 476 -16.80 -5.71 28.03
C CYS A 476 -18.15 -5.03 27.88
N ILE A 477 -18.14 -3.70 27.82
CA ILE A 477 -19.26 -2.90 27.32
C ILE A 477 -18.93 -2.47 25.89
N ALA A 478 -19.84 -2.67 24.94
CA ALA A 478 -19.61 -2.23 23.57
C ALA A 478 -20.91 -1.79 22.89
N SER A 479 -20.80 -1.14 21.73
CA SER A 479 -21.99 -0.73 20.98
C SER A 479 -22.79 -1.91 20.44
N GLU A 480 -24.11 -1.77 20.36
CA GLU A 480 -25.01 -2.75 19.71
C GLU A 480 -25.06 -2.65 18.18
N THR A 481 -24.24 -1.78 17.58
CA THR A 481 -24.29 -1.43 16.16
C THR A 481 -23.20 -2.12 15.34
N SER A 482 -23.39 -2.15 14.01
CA SER A 482 -22.43 -2.66 13.04
C SER A 482 -22.01 -4.12 13.28
N SER A 483 -20.74 -4.45 13.12
CA SER A 483 -20.16 -5.79 13.31
C SER A 483 -19.90 -6.17 14.76
N ILE A 484 -19.97 -5.23 15.71
CA ILE A 484 -19.59 -5.44 17.11
C ILE A 484 -20.38 -6.59 17.78
N PRO A 485 -21.69 -6.75 17.53
CA PRO A 485 -22.45 -7.91 18.01
C PRO A 485 -21.95 -9.27 17.51
N GLU A 486 -21.36 -9.32 16.31
CA GLU A 486 -20.81 -10.56 15.72
C GLU A 486 -19.56 -11.04 16.46
N VAL A 487 -18.78 -10.10 17.01
CA VAL A 487 -17.56 -10.39 17.79
C VAL A 487 -17.90 -10.84 19.21
N GLY A 488 -18.75 -10.07 19.88
CA GLY A 488 -19.01 -10.24 21.31
C GLY A 488 -20.06 -11.28 21.68
N GLY A 489 -21.00 -11.54 20.77
CA GLY A 489 -22.17 -12.37 21.02
C GLY A 489 -22.89 -11.99 22.32
N LYS A 490 -23.40 -12.98 23.07
CA LYS A 490 -24.17 -12.73 24.31
C LYS A 490 -23.29 -12.36 25.53
N LEU A 491 -21.98 -12.33 25.37
CA LEU A 491 -21.01 -12.15 26.46
C LEU A 491 -20.60 -10.69 26.67
N VAL A 492 -21.10 -9.78 25.83
CA VAL A 492 -20.91 -8.34 25.94
C VAL A 492 -22.16 -7.68 26.51
N ASP A 493 -21.95 -6.62 27.28
CA ASP A 493 -23.01 -5.73 27.76
C ASP A 493 -23.17 -4.58 26.76
N TYR A 494 -24.21 -4.65 25.92
CA TYR A 494 -24.36 -3.71 24.83
C TYR A 494 -25.00 -2.36 25.23
N ILE A 495 -24.58 -1.30 24.55
CA ILE A 495 -25.12 0.06 24.68
C ILE A 495 -25.44 0.64 23.30
N ASP A 496 -26.39 1.57 23.24
CA ASP A 496 -26.58 2.44 22.08
C ASP A 496 -25.50 3.55 22.12
N PRO A 497 -24.60 3.64 21.11
CA PRO A 497 -23.54 4.63 21.08
C PRO A 497 -24.03 6.08 20.96
N LEU A 498 -25.30 6.29 20.62
CA LEU A 498 -25.93 7.62 20.51
C LEU A 498 -26.77 7.98 21.74
N ASN A 499 -27.00 7.04 22.66
CA ASN A 499 -27.81 7.26 23.85
C ASN A 499 -26.97 7.21 25.13
N LEU A 500 -26.44 8.38 25.50
CA LEU A 500 -25.60 8.53 26.70
C LEU A 500 -26.33 8.14 28.00
N HIS A 501 -27.63 8.42 28.11
CA HIS A 501 -28.38 8.16 29.34
C HIS A 501 -28.46 6.67 29.68
N THR A 502 -28.75 5.84 28.68
CA THR A 502 -28.83 4.39 28.88
C THR A 502 -27.45 3.77 29.12
N GLY A 503 -26.41 4.22 28.41
CA GLY A 503 -25.08 3.69 28.65
C GLY A 503 -24.47 4.13 29.98
N ILE A 504 -24.78 5.32 30.51
CA ILE A 504 -24.41 5.70 31.90
C ILE A 504 -25.00 4.70 32.90
N LYS A 505 -26.23 4.22 32.71
CA LYS A 505 -26.82 3.19 33.60
C LYS A 505 -26.04 1.87 33.51
N CYS A 506 -25.66 1.45 32.31
CA CYS A 506 -24.85 0.25 32.10
C CYS A 506 -23.47 0.39 32.75
N LEU A 507 -22.78 1.50 32.49
CA LEU A 507 -21.50 1.87 33.09
C LEU A 507 -21.56 1.88 34.61
N LYS A 508 -22.56 2.54 35.19
CA LYS A 508 -22.74 2.62 36.65
C LYS A 508 -22.92 1.23 37.27
N LYS A 509 -23.69 0.34 36.64
CA LYS A 509 -23.82 -1.06 37.06
C LYS A 509 -22.47 -1.78 37.03
N MET A 510 -21.72 -1.65 35.92
CA MET A 510 -20.43 -2.31 35.75
C MET A 510 -19.37 -1.77 36.72
N ILE A 511 -19.35 -0.47 36.99
CA ILE A 511 -18.41 0.20 37.91
C ILE A 511 -18.71 -0.15 39.37
N LEU A 512 -19.96 -0.04 39.80
CA LEU A 512 -20.32 -0.14 41.23
C LEU A 512 -20.51 -1.59 41.71
N ASN A 513 -20.88 -2.52 40.83
CA ASN A 513 -21.21 -3.89 41.24
C ASN A 513 -20.07 -4.88 40.94
N LYS A 514 -19.19 -5.10 41.91
CA LYS A 514 -18.10 -6.09 41.81
C LYS A 514 -18.62 -7.51 41.57
N SER A 515 -19.68 -7.94 42.27
CA SER A 515 -20.27 -9.27 42.10
C SER A 515 -20.77 -9.50 40.67
N TYR A 516 -21.33 -8.45 40.05
CA TYR A 516 -21.71 -8.49 38.64
C TYR A 516 -20.50 -8.70 37.73
N ARG A 517 -19.41 -7.93 37.92
CA ARG A 517 -18.17 -8.11 37.15
C ARG A 517 -17.57 -9.50 37.32
N ASP A 518 -17.52 -10.01 38.56
CA ASP A 518 -16.99 -11.34 38.86
C ASP A 518 -17.84 -12.43 38.16
N LYS A 519 -19.17 -12.26 38.16
CA LYS A 519 -20.09 -13.16 37.44
C LYS A 519 -19.82 -13.13 35.93
N ARG A 520 -19.73 -11.95 35.31
CA ARG A 520 -19.45 -11.81 33.86
C ARG A 520 -18.09 -12.39 33.49
N THR A 521 -17.06 -12.12 34.28
CA THR A 521 -15.71 -12.70 34.13
C THR A 521 -15.77 -14.24 34.09
N ASN A 522 -16.51 -14.84 35.03
CA ASN A 522 -16.67 -16.29 35.09
C ASN A 522 -17.49 -16.87 33.92
N GLU A 523 -18.50 -16.15 33.44
CA GLU A 523 -19.27 -16.54 32.25
C GLU A 523 -18.37 -16.54 31.01
N ILE A 524 -17.58 -15.47 30.82
CA ILE A 524 -16.68 -15.32 29.67
C ILE A 524 -15.62 -16.42 29.68
N ARG A 525 -14.91 -16.63 30.80
CA ARG A 525 -13.88 -17.68 30.91
C ARG A 525 -14.41 -19.09 30.68
N LYS A 526 -15.71 -19.33 30.92
CA LYS A 526 -16.34 -20.65 30.71
C LYS A 526 -16.89 -20.84 29.30
N GLN A 527 -17.38 -19.78 28.66
CA GLN A 527 -18.19 -19.88 27.44
C GLN A 527 -17.50 -19.32 26.20
N PHE A 528 -16.56 -18.38 26.34
CA PHE A 528 -15.91 -17.77 25.20
C PHE A 528 -14.81 -18.66 24.64
N VAL A 529 -14.91 -18.99 23.36
CA VAL A 529 -13.88 -19.72 22.62
C VAL A 529 -13.31 -18.77 21.58
N PRO A 530 -12.09 -18.24 21.77
CA PRO A 530 -11.52 -17.27 20.85
C PRO A 530 -11.19 -17.93 19.51
N ARG A 531 -11.74 -17.38 18.43
CA ARG A 531 -11.24 -17.63 17.08
C ARG A 531 -9.78 -17.18 16.95
N THR A 532 -8.92 -18.03 16.40
CA THR A 532 -7.47 -17.80 16.26
C THR A 532 -7.09 -17.27 14.87
N TRP A 533 -5.88 -16.73 14.72
CA TRP A 533 -5.37 -16.37 13.39
C TRP A 533 -5.14 -17.58 12.49
N ASP A 534 -4.81 -18.74 13.06
CA ASP A 534 -4.74 -20.01 12.34
C ASP A 534 -6.10 -20.39 11.74
N ASP A 535 -7.19 -20.19 12.49
CA ASP A 535 -8.55 -20.44 11.99
C ASP A 535 -8.90 -19.50 10.83
N VAL A 536 -8.44 -18.25 10.85
CA VAL A 536 -8.64 -17.29 9.75
C VAL A 536 -7.84 -17.70 8.52
N GLY A 537 -6.55 -17.99 8.68
CA GLY A 537 -5.68 -18.43 7.60
C GLY A 537 -6.17 -19.73 6.96
N LYS A 538 -6.63 -20.68 7.78
CA LYS A 538 -7.23 -21.94 7.31
C LYS A 538 -8.46 -21.71 6.46
N GLU A 539 -9.41 -20.91 6.95
CA GLU A 539 -10.65 -20.62 6.20
C GLU A 539 -10.35 -19.90 4.88
N ILE A 540 -9.41 -18.94 4.86
CA ILE A 540 -8.97 -18.30 3.61
C ILE A 540 -8.43 -19.31 2.62
N MET A 541 -7.55 -20.23 3.05
CA MET A 541 -7.00 -21.24 2.16
C MET A 541 -8.07 -22.22 1.64
N GLU A 542 -9.05 -22.59 2.48
CA GLU A 542 -10.18 -23.44 2.09
C GLU A 542 -11.08 -22.73 1.05
N GLN A 543 -11.38 -21.45 1.25
CA GLN A 543 -12.17 -20.65 0.31
C GLN A 543 -11.41 -20.41 -1.01
N LEU A 544 -10.12 -20.12 -0.97
CA LEU A 544 -9.30 -20.07 -2.19
C LEU A 544 -9.25 -21.43 -2.90
N GLY A 545 -9.23 -22.53 -2.13
CA GLY A 545 -9.36 -23.90 -2.62
C GLY A 545 -10.68 -24.14 -3.36
N SER A 546 -11.80 -23.66 -2.84
CA SER A 546 -13.12 -23.79 -3.48
C SER A 546 -13.23 -22.99 -4.79
N LEU A 547 -12.52 -21.87 -4.88
CA LEU A 547 -12.41 -21.04 -6.08
C LEU A 547 -11.43 -21.58 -7.12
N SER A 548 -10.82 -22.74 -6.90
CA SER A 548 -9.79 -23.31 -7.78
C SER A 548 -10.24 -23.60 -9.23
N ASN A 549 -11.55 -23.77 -9.45
CA ASN A 549 -12.18 -23.94 -10.77
C ASN A 549 -13.00 -22.72 -11.20
N PHE A 550 -12.91 -21.62 -10.45
CA PHE A 550 -13.60 -20.39 -10.76
C PHE A 550 -13.09 -19.82 -12.09
N ALA A 551 -13.99 -19.60 -13.03
CA ALA A 551 -13.66 -18.91 -14.27
C ALA A 551 -13.71 -17.39 -14.01
N PRO A 552 -12.57 -16.67 -14.05
CA PRO A 552 -12.58 -15.23 -13.87
C PRO A 552 -13.44 -14.56 -14.94
N ALA A 553 -14.13 -13.49 -14.58
CA ALA A 553 -14.84 -12.67 -15.56
C ALA A 553 -13.85 -12.19 -16.62
N SER A 554 -14.22 -12.26 -17.90
CA SER A 554 -13.39 -11.68 -18.95
C SER A 554 -13.25 -10.18 -18.72
N TYR A 555 -12.06 -9.64 -18.97
CA TYR A 555 -11.88 -8.19 -19.01
C TYR A 555 -12.76 -7.63 -20.14
N ALA A 556 -13.68 -6.74 -19.78
CA ALA A 556 -14.30 -5.81 -20.70
C ALA A 556 -13.65 -4.44 -20.46
N PRO A 557 -13.52 -3.59 -21.48
CA PRO A 557 -13.12 -2.20 -21.29
C PRO A 557 -14.31 -1.38 -20.74
N PRO A 558 -14.09 -0.27 -20.02
CA PRO A 558 -15.20 0.48 -19.43
C PRO A 558 -16.04 1.17 -20.51
N LEU A 559 -17.34 1.27 -20.26
CA LEU A 559 -18.26 1.98 -21.14
C LEU A 559 -18.03 3.50 -21.02
N LEU A 560 -17.81 4.14 -22.16
CA LEU A 560 -17.88 5.60 -22.28
C LEU A 560 -19.10 5.92 -23.16
N GLU A 561 -20.05 6.74 -22.66
CA GLU A 561 -21.25 7.06 -23.43
C GLU A 561 -20.93 8.00 -24.60
N VAL A 562 -21.79 7.97 -25.62
CA VAL A 562 -21.73 8.94 -26.73
C VAL A 562 -21.91 10.35 -26.17
N GLY A 563 -20.99 11.26 -26.52
CA GLY A 563 -21.00 12.64 -26.01
C GLY A 563 -20.55 12.79 -24.55
N GLU A 564 -20.17 11.73 -23.85
CA GLU A 564 -19.63 11.84 -22.50
C GLU A 564 -18.18 12.35 -22.52
N LEU A 565 -17.91 13.41 -21.75
CA LEU A 565 -16.59 13.98 -21.60
C LEU A 565 -15.76 13.18 -20.58
N PHE A 566 -14.72 12.51 -21.06
CA PHE A 566 -13.68 11.93 -20.23
C PHE A 566 -12.58 12.96 -19.94
N GLU A 567 -12.39 13.31 -18.67
CA GLU A 567 -11.43 14.33 -18.22
C GLU A 567 -10.55 13.78 -17.08
N PRO A 568 -9.36 13.22 -17.39
CA PRO A 568 -8.47 12.60 -16.42
C PRO A 568 -8.10 13.47 -15.21
N ALA A 569 -8.04 14.79 -15.39
CA ALA A 569 -7.68 15.75 -14.34
C ALA A 569 -8.64 15.70 -13.13
N LYS A 570 -9.92 15.32 -13.34
CA LYS A 570 -10.91 15.14 -12.26
C LYS A 570 -10.46 14.10 -11.23
N PHE A 571 -9.58 13.17 -11.61
CA PHE A 571 -9.09 12.12 -10.73
C PHE A 571 -7.78 12.48 -9.99
N ALA A 572 -7.26 13.70 -10.15
CA ALA A 572 -5.99 14.16 -9.55
C ALA A 572 -6.06 14.50 -8.04
N GLY A 573 -7.15 14.14 -7.35
CA GLY A 573 -7.25 14.16 -5.88
C GLY A 573 -7.70 15.46 -5.21
N SER A 574 -7.84 16.58 -5.93
CA SER A 574 -8.30 17.85 -5.35
C SER A 574 -9.82 18.06 -5.39
N GLU A 575 -10.52 17.36 -6.28
CA GLU A 575 -11.97 17.52 -6.47
C GLU A 575 -12.74 16.44 -5.73
N LYS A 576 -13.94 16.78 -5.25
CA LYS A 576 -14.83 15.81 -4.61
C LYS A 576 -15.33 14.85 -5.68
N ILE A 577 -15.03 13.56 -5.50
CA ILE A 577 -15.54 12.51 -6.39
C ILE A 577 -16.96 12.15 -5.96
N SER A 578 -17.89 12.14 -6.92
CA SER A 578 -19.25 11.68 -6.67
C SER A 578 -19.25 10.16 -6.41
N ALA A 579 -20.05 9.70 -5.45
CA ALA A 579 -20.22 8.26 -5.20
C ALA A 579 -20.78 7.52 -6.43
N SER A 580 -21.46 8.22 -7.34
CA SER A 580 -21.90 7.67 -8.64
C SER A 580 -20.74 7.16 -9.52
N TYR A 581 -19.50 7.58 -9.26
CA TYR A 581 -18.32 7.04 -9.93
C TYR A 581 -18.22 5.52 -9.80
N ILE A 582 -18.64 4.96 -8.65
CA ILE A 582 -18.61 3.52 -8.38
C ILE A 582 -19.43 2.74 -9.43
N ALA A 583 -20.51 3.33 -9.93
CA ALA A 583 -21.38 2.70 -10.94
C ALA A 583 -20.72 2.60 -12.33
N ARG A 584 -19.87 3.57 -12.69
CA ARG A 584 -19.21 3.63 -13.99
C ARG A 584 -17.78 4.18 -13.84
N PRO A 585 -16.83 3.36 -13.37
CA PRO A 585 -15.45 3.82 -13.17
C PRO A 585 -14.74 4.00 -14.51
N LEU A 586 -14.27 5.23 -14.77
CA LEU A 586 -13.57 5.59 -16.01
C LEU A 586 -12.05 5.65 -15.88
N ARG A 587 -11.48 5.62 -14.66
CA ARG A 587 -10.01 5.60 -14.48
C ARG A 587 -9.34 4.36 -15.08
N PRO A 588 -10.00 3.18 -15.17
CA PRO A 588 -9.46 2.03 -15.90
C PRO A 588 -9.12 2.30 -17.37
N LEU A 589 -9.67 3.35 -18.02
CA LEU A 589 -9.24 3.77 -19.37
C LEU A 589 -7.74 4.14 -19.42
N LEU A 590 -7.17 4.57 -18.30
CA LEU A 590 -5.79 5.02 -18.16
C LEU A 590 -4.84 3.92 -17.66
N ALA A 591 -5.33 2.68 -17.62
CA ALA A 591 -4.58 1.55 -17.07
C ALA A 591 -3.26 1.28 -17.80
N GLU A 592 -3.19 1.58 -19.09
CA GLU A 592 -2.08 1.16 -19.94
C GLU A 592 -1.30 2.38 -20.44
N CYS A 593 -0.04 2.49 -19.99
CA CYS A 593 0.91 3.50 -20.45
C CYS A 593 0.57 4.95 -20.08
N TRP A 594 -0.09 5.19 -18.95
CA TRP A 594 -0.34 6.54 -18.43
C TRP A 594 0.20 6.70 -17.01
N TYR A 595 0.76 7.87 -16.70
CA TYR A 595 1.13 8.25 -15.34
C TYR A 595 -0.10 8.62 -14.51
N ALA A 596 0.09 8.99 -13.24
CA ALA A 596 -1.00 9.51 -12.42
C ALA A 596 -1.52 10.85 -12.98
N SER A 597 -2.82 11.09 -12.82
CA SER A 597 -3.46 12.34 -13.23
C SER A 597 -2.90 13.56 -12.49
N GLU A 598 -2.81 14.66 -13.22
CA GLU A 598 -2.42 16.00 -12.77
C GLU A 598 -3.50 17.01 -13.14
N LYS A 599 -3.73 17.97 -12.25
CA LYS A 599 -4.83 18.93 -12.38
C LYS A 599 -4.76 19.77 -13.66
N ASP A 600 -3.59 20.29 -14.01
CA ASP A 600 -3.46 21.27 -15.10
C ASP A 600 -3.23 20.61 -16.47
N PHE A 601 -2.64 19.42 -16.48
CA PHE A 601 -2.16 18.74 -17.68
C PHE A 601 -2.92 17.45 -18.02
N GLY A 602 -3.89 17.05 -17.19
CA GLY A 602 -4.62 15.81 -17.38
C GLY A 602 -3.76 14.62 -17.03
N VAL A 603 -3.39 13.78 -17.99
CA VAL A 603 -2.55 12.60 -17.72
C VAL A 603 -1.46 12.42 -18.75
N TRP A 604 -0.22 12.24 -18.29
CA TRP A 604 0.95 12.09 -19.15
C TRP A 604 1.12 10.66 -19.63
N MET A 605 1.43 10.48 -20.92
CA MET A 605 1.77 9.18 -21.49
C MET A 605 3.15 8.69 -20.99
N ARG A 606 3.23 7.40 -20.64
CA ARG A 606 4.44 6.70 -20.19
C ARG A 606 5.10 6.00 -21.38
N GLY A 607 6.24 6.55 -21.83
CA GLY A 607 6.98 6.03 -22.97
C GLY A 607 6.44 6.52 -24.32
N LYS A 608 7.00 6.02 -25.42
CA LYS A 608 6.69 6.47 -26.80
C LYS A 608 5.38 5.93 -27.36
N SER A 609 4.63 5.16 -26.59
CA SER A 609 3.40 4.55 -27.05
C SER A 609 2.42 4.34 -25.93
N GLY A 610 1.15 4.56 -26.24
CA GLY A 610 0.05 4.39 -25.29
C GLY A 610 -1.23 4.04 -26.01
N ASN A 611 -2.23 3.63 -25.24
CA ASN A 611 -3.55 3.36 -25.76
C ASN A 611 -4.62 3.85 -24.79
N ILE A 612 -5.82 4.05 -25.33
CA ILE A 612 -7.05 4.17 -24.54
C ILE A 612 -8.03 3.18 -25.15
N HIS A 613 -8.65 2.35 -24.31
CA HIS A 613 -9.59 1.32 -24.72
C HIS A 613 -10.88 1.43 -23.90
N PHE A 614 -12.01 1.59 -24.58
CA PHE A 614 -13.34 1.72 -23.96
C PHE A 614 -14.41 1.03 -24.80
N SER A 615 -15.51 0.63 -24.16
CA SER A 615 -16.72 0.13 -24.83
C SER A 615 -17.62 1.29 -25.26
N SER A 616 -18.42 1.07 -26.31
CA SER A 616 -19.40 2.02 -26.82
C SER A 616 -20.81 1.40 -26.85
N PRO A 617 -21.90 2.19 -26.67
CA PRO A 617 -23.25 1.71 -26.91
C PRO A 617 -23.61 1.68 -28.41
N LEU A 618 -22.75 2.22 -29.29
CA LEU A 618 -22.96 2.22 -30.73
C LEU A 618 -22.80 0.81 -31.33
N HIS A 619 -23.49 0.53 -32.43
CA HIS A 619 -23.36 -0.76 -33.12
C HIS A 619 -21.95 -0.97 -33.69
N PRO A 620 -21.45 -2.22 -33.73
CA PRO A 620 -20.20 -2.55 -34.43
C PRO A 620 -20.16 -1.99 -35.85
N ASN A 621 -18.97 -1.61 -36.31
CA ASN A 621 -18.72 -1.00 -37.61
C ASN A 621 -19.35 0.39 -37.85
N THR A 622 -19.96 1.01 -36.83
CA THR A 622 -20.42 2.41 -36.91
C THR A 622 -19.23 3.35 -37.13
N ASP A 623 -19.35 4.24 -38.12
CA ASP A 623 -18.38 5.31 -38.34
C ASP A 623 -18.48 6.36 -37.22
N ILE A 624 -17.35 6.65 -36.57
CA ILE A 624 -17.26 7.55 -35.43
C ILE A 624 -16.20 8.65 -35.63
N ILE A 625 -16.30 9.68 -34.81
CA ILE A 625 -15.31 10.73 -34.64
C ILE A 625 -14.92 10.79 -33.17
N VAL A 626 -13.63 10.69 -32.90
CA VAL A 626 -13.04 10.92 -31.58
C VAL A 626 -12.39 12.30 -31.58
N TYR A 627 -12.72 13.08 -30.55
CA TYR A 627 -12.14 14.38 -30.29
C TYR A 627 -11.23 14.27 -29.06
N LEU A 628 -9.98 14.71 -29.22
CA LEU A 628 -8.98 14.69 -28.16
C LEU A 628 -8.47 16.10 -27.92
N GLU A 629 -8.33 16.49 -26.65
CA GLU A 629 -7.44 17.59 -26.30
C GLU A 629 -6.17 17.01 -25.70
N ILE A 630 -5.06 17.27 -26.39
CA ILE A 630 -3.73 16.90 -25.92
C ILE A 630 -2.92 18.15 -25.61
N VAL A 631 -2.06 18.04 -24.60
CA VAL A 631 -1.03 19.02 -24.28
C VAL A 631 0.33 18.45 -24.56
N THR A 632 1.22 19.28 -25.10
CA THR A 632 2.60 18.92 -25.36
C THR A 632 3.49 19.55 -24.31
N PRO A 633 4.56 18.88 -23.86
CA PRO A 633 5.55 19.53 -23.02
C PRO A 633 6.23 20.69 -23.77
N PRO A 634 6.83 21.65 -23.04
CA PRO A 634 7.54 22.80 -23.61
C PRO A 634 8.70 22.48 -24.56
N TRP A 635 9.02 21.21 -24.76
CA TRP A 635 10.23 20.74 -25.45
C TRP A 635 9.96 19.65 -26.47
N THR A 636 8.79 19.71 -27.09
CA THR A 636 8.33 18.75 -28.10
C THR A 636 8.80 19.15 -29.50
N ASP A 637 9.47 18.21 -30.18
CA ASP A 637 9.74 18.26 -31.63
C ASP A 637 9.43 16.87 -32.21
N HIS A 638 8.23 16.39 -31.86
CA HIS A 638 7.79 15.03 -32.10
C HIS A 638 6.68 14.99 -33.14
N ARG A 639 6.57 13.86 -33.83
CA ARG A 639 5.40 13.54 -34.65
C ARG A 639 4.54 12.54 -33.89
N LEU A 640 3.28 12.87 -33.71
CA LEU A 640 2.30 11.96 -33.13
C LEU A 640 1.57 11.24 -34.25
N SER A 641 1.67 9.92 -34.25
CA SER A 641 0.85 9.04 -35.07
C SER A 641 -0.33 8.54 -34.25
N LEU A 642 -1.54 8.71 -34.78
CA LEU A 642 -2.79 8.33 -34.14
C LEU A 642 -3.58 7.35 -35.00
N SER A 643 -4.35 6.49 -34.34
CA SER A 643 -5.31 5.59 -34.98
C SER A 643 -6.54 5.40 -34.11
N VAL A 644 -7.71 5.23 -34.73
CA VAL A 644 -8.97 4.88 -34.06
C VAL A 644 -9.62 3.69 -34.77
N GLY A 645 -9.91 2.62 -34.02
CA GLY A 645 -10.55 1.41 -34.56
C GLY A 645 -9.60 0.37 -35.14
N HIS A 646 -8.35 0.30 -34.64
CA HIS A 646 -7.45 -0.83 -34.84
C HIS A 646 -6.69 -1.17 -33.54
N ASN A 647 -6.47 -2.48 -33.28
CA ASN A 647 -5.64 -2.95 -32.17
C ASN A 647 -4.16 -2.51 -32.33
N TYR A 648 -3.49 -2.15 -31.22
CA TYR A 648 -2.15 -1.54 -31.16
C TYR A 648 -1.05 -2.26 -31.97
N GLN A 649 -1.16 -3.59 -32.16
CA GLN A 649 -0.23 -4.34 -33.01
C GLN A 649 -0.21 -3.89 -34.49
N LYS A 650 -1.21 -3.15 -34.96
CA LYS A 650 -1.24 -2.55 -36.31
C LYS A 650 -0.74 -1.10 -36.38
N VAL A 651 -0.64 -0.37 -35.26
CA VAL A 651 -0.09 1.00 -35.24
C VAL A 651 1.38 1.00 -35.64
N THR A 652 2.11 -0.06 -35.31
CA THR A 652 3.49 -0.29 -35.76
C THR A 652 3.60 -0.75 -37.22
N GLN A 653 2.49 -1.14 -37.86
CA GLN A 653 2.44 -1.58 -39.27
C GLN A 653 2.07 -0.47 -40.26
N LYS A 654 1.95 0.80 -39.82
CA LYS A 654 1.75 2.00 -40.65
C LYS A 654 0.52 2.00 -41.56
N GLU A 655 -0.53 1.24 -41.26
CA GLU A 655 -1.81 1.33 -41.97
C GLU A 655 -2.70 2.40 -41.33
N ASN A 656 -3.14 3.40 -42.11
CA ASN A 656 -4.09 4.47 -41.72
C ASN A 656 -3.70 5.32 -40.48
N LEU A 657 -2.48 5.88 -40.45
CA LEU A 657 -2.05 6.80 -39.39
C LEU A 657 -2.29 8.27 -39.78
N GLU A 658 -3.01 9.01 -38.95
CA GLU A 658 -2.94 10.48 -38.97
C GLU A 658 -1.65 10.91 -38.28
N VAL A 659 -0.80 11.65 -38.99
CA VAL A 659 0.49 12.15 -38.47
C VAL A 659 0.38 13.64 -38.22
N ILE A 660 0.61 14.04 -36.98
CA ILE A 660 0.45 15.41 -36.51
C ILE A 660 1.79 15.89 -35.97
N HIS A 661 2.24 17.05 -36.43
CA HIS A 661 3.43 17.70 -35.88
C HIS A 661 3.03 18.42 -34.58
N LEU A 662 3.65 18.01 -33.48
CA LEU A 662 3.35 18.56 -32.16
C LEU A 662 4.29 19.73 -31.89
N MET A 663 3.70 20.90 -31.67
CA MET A 663 4.43 22.10 -31.28
C MET A 663 4.59 22.15 -29.77
N ALA A 664 5.73 22.62 -29.28
CA ALA A 664 5.99 22.75 -27.86
C ALA A 664 5.02 23.72 -27.17
N ASN A 665 4.58 23.37 -25.95
CA ASN A 665 3.68 24.19 -25.10
C ASN A 665 2.30 24.49 -25.72
N GLU A 666 1.86 23.70 -26.68
CA GLU A 666 0.58 23.92 -27.32
C GLU A 666 -0.47 22.93 -26.81
N ARG A 667 -1.72 23.41 -26.82
CA ARG A 667 -2.91 22.58 -26.75
C ARG A 667 -3.29 22.24 -28.18
N HIS A 668 -3.46 20.96 -28.47
CA HIS A 668 -3.98 20.52 -29.75
C HIS A 668 -5.35 19.87 -29.55
N ILE A 669 -6.35 20.40 -30.23
CA ILE A 669 -7.67 19.76 -30.36
C ILE A 669 -7.64 18.95 -31.64
N LEU A 670 -7.66 17.63 -31.49
CA LEU A 670 -7.55 16.68 -32.59
C LEU A 670 -8.90 16.05 -32.86
N LYS A 671 -9.19 15.82 -34.14
CA LYS A 671 -10.40 15.19 -34.62
C LYS A 671 -10.03 14.02 -35.51
N ILE A 672 -10.23 12.81 -35.01
CA ILE A 672 -9.76 11.59 -35.66
C ILE A 672 -10.98 10.75 -36.02
N LYS A 673 -11.05 10.31 -37.28
CA LYS A 673 -12.11 9.39 -37.72
C LYS A 673 -11.71 7.95 -37.45
N GLY A 674 -12.69 7.12 -37.14
CA GLY A 674 -12.49 5.68 -36.97
C GLY A 674 -13.81 4.92 -37.01
N LYS A 675 -13.77 3.69 -36.52
CA LYS A 675 -14.94 2.81 -36.43
C LYS A 675 -15.02 2.13 -35.06
N VAL A 676 -16.24 1.77 -34.68
CA VAL A 676 -16.48 0.82 -33.59
C VAL A 676 -16.05 -0.57 -34.06
N GLU A 677 -15.28 -1.28 -33.24
CA GLU A 677 -14.79 -2.64 -33.51
C GLU A 677 -15.93 -3.67 -33.52
N ASP A 678 -15.64 -4.87 -34.02
CA ASP A 678 -16.59 -5.99 -34.06
C ASP A 678 -17.11 -6.40 -32.66
N ASP A 679 -16.31 -6.18 -31.62
CA ASP A 679 -16.68 -6.45 -30.22
C ASP A 679 -17.41 -5.28 -29.53
N GLY A 680 -17.71 -4.19 -30.26
CA GLY A 680 -18.37 -3.00 -29.72
C GLY A 680 -17.42 -2.04 -28.97
N SER A 681 -16.11 -2.30 -28.98
CA SER A 681 -15.12 -1.43 -28.35
C SER A 681 -14.50 -0.43 -29.31
N ILE A 682 -13.84 0.58 -28.76
CA ILE A 682 -13.08 1.60 -29.48
C ILE A 682 -11.68 1.63 -28.89
N PHE A 683 -10.68 1.51 -29.77
CA PHE A 683 -9.28 1.69 -29.44
C PHE A 683 -8.77 3.00 -30.01
N VAL A 684 -8.09 3.79 -29.18
CA VAL A 684 -7.32 4.97 -29.59
C VAL A 684 -5.85 4.68 -29.33
N GLY A 685 -5.08 4.49 -30.39
CA GLY A 685 -3.65 4.18 -30.32
C GLY A 685 -2.79 5.43 -30.53
N PHE A 686 -1.75 5.59 -29.70
CA PHE A 686 -0.79 6.69 -29.74
C PHE A 686 0.62 6.15 -29.98
N HIS A 687 1.33 6.72 -30.95
CA HIS A 687 2.75 6.44 -31.17
C HIS A 687 3.53 7.73 -31.47
N ILE A 688 4.70 7.88 -30.85
CA ILE A 688 5.54 9.06 -30.99
C ILE A 688 6.75 8.71 -31.87
N GLU A 689 6.81 9.32 -33.05
CA GLU A 689 7.94 9.26 -33.96
C GLU A 689 8.89 10.45 -33.73
N GLY A 690 10.20 10.17 -33.78
CA GLY A 690 11.26 11.16 -33.60
C GLY A 690 12.37 10.65 -32.69
N ASP A 691 13.61 10.98 -33.05
CA ASP A 691 14.77 10.81 -32.19
C ASP A 691 14.96 12.08 -31.34
N THR A 692 15.61 11.92 -30.19
CA THR A 692 15.87 12.92 -29.13
C THR A 692 14.70 13.27 -28.20
N ILE A 693 14.81 12.88 -26.92
CA ILE A 693 14.36 13.75 -25.84
C ILE A 693 15.30 14.97 -25.91
N LYS A 694 14.85 16.11 -26.41
CA LYS A 694 15.57 17.35 -26.15
C LYS A 694 15.43 17.63 -24.66
N LEU A 695 16.48 17.36 -23.88
CA LEU A 695 16.55 17.83 -22.48
C LEU A 695 16.40 19.35 -22.52
N HIS A 696 15.22 19.84 -22.15
CA HIS A 696 14.97 21.27 -22.09
C HIS A 696 15.71 21.84 -20.89
N PRO A 697 16.36 23.01 -21.01
CA PRO A 697 17.09 23.64 -19.90
C PRO A 697 16.22 23.91 -18.66
N ASN A 698 14.89 23.92 -18.81
CA ASN A 698 13.92 24.14 -17.73
C ASN A 698 13.11 22.90 -17.34
N LYS A 699 13.36 21.71 -17.92
CA LYS A 699 12.77 20.48 -17.37
C LYS A 699 13.25 20.41 -15.92
N ASN A 700 12.33 20.23 -14.97
CA ASN A 700 12.73 20.00 -13.58
C ASN A 700 13.71 18.82 -13.61
N PRO A 701 15.00 19.05 -13.28
CA PRO A 701 15.99 17.99 -13.32
C PRO A 701 15.72 16.93 -12.26
N ASN A 702 14.71 17.12 -11.41
CA ASN A 702 14.23 16.12 -10.46
C ASN A 702 12.98 15.37 -10.94
N ASP A 703 12.35 15.73 -12.07
CA ASP A 703 11.23 14.98 -12.62
C ASP A 703 11.73 13.90 -13.59
N PRO A 704 11.69 12.63 -13.19
CA PRO A 704 12.29 11.55 -13.97
C PRO A 704 11.48 11.21 -15.21
N ARG A 705 10.20 11.60 -15.29
CA ARG A 705 9.30 11.10 -16.32
C ARG A 705 9.73 11.57 -17.72
N GLU A 706 9.55 10.68 -18.68
CA GLU A 706 9.57 11.03 -20.09
C GLU A 706 8.15 11.47 -20.50
N PHE A 707 7.98 12.78 -20.72
CA PHE A 707 6.73 13.35 -21.20
C PHE A 707 6.77 13.48 -22.70
N TYR A 708 5.78 12.89 -23.37
CA TYR A 708 5.60 13.05 -24.80
C TYR A 708 4.32 13.81 -25.12
N ILE A 709 3.19 13.35 -24.56
CA ILE A 709 1.89 14.00 -24.65
C ILE A 709 1.14 13.84 -23.33
N GLY A 710 0.33 14.82 -22.99
CA GLY A 710 -0.67 14.74 -21.93
C GLY A 710 -2.06 14.71 -22.54
N LEU A 711 -2.93 13.84 -22.05
CA LEU A 711 -4.35 13.79 -22.42
C LEU A 711 -5.17 14.59 -21.41
N LYS A 712 -5.84 15.66 -21.88
CA LYS A 712 -6.72 16.47 -21.04
C LYS A 712 -8.18 16.09 -21.17
N ARG A 713 -8.66 15.88 -22.40
CA ARG A 713 -10.06 15.55 -22.69
C ARG A 713 -10.16 14.51 -23.79
N LEU A 714 -11.13 13.61 -23.67
CA LEU A 714 -11.55 12.70 -24.72
C LEU A 714 -13.08 12.67 -24.76
N ILE A 715 -13.64 12.76 -25.96
CA ILE A 715 -15.08 12.64 -26.21
C ILE A 715 -15.28 12.08 -27.61
N TYR A 716 -16.37 11.36 -27.85
CA TYR A 716 -16.63 10.77 -29.16
C TYR A 716 -18.12 10.76 -29.49
N THR A 717 -18.42 10.66 -30.79
CA THR A 717 -19.78 10.51 -31.30
C THR A 717 -19.80 9.87 -32.69
N ALA A 718 -20.97 9.46 -33.16
CA ALA A 718 -21.16 8.95 -34.51
C ALA A 718 -20.94 10.06 -35.55
N VAL A 719 -20.38 9.72 -36.72
CA VAL A 719 -20.18 10.68 -37.83
C VAL A 719 -21.51 11.31 -38.25
N THR A 720 -22.59 10.54 -38.19
CA THR A 720 -23.95 10.93 -38.59
C THR A 720 -24.66 11.83 -37.58
N ASP A 721 -24.20 11.89 -36.33
CA ASP A 721 -24.82 12.71 -35.29
C ASP A 721 -24.30 14.15 -35.33
N ILE A 722 -24.89 14.95 -36.21
CA ILE A 722 -24.45 16.33 -36.44
C ILE A 722 -24.67 17.22 -35.21
N GLU A 723 -25.79 17.02 -34.49
CA GLU A 723 -26.14 17.84 -33.34
C GLU A 723 -25.13 17.63 -32.20
N GLU A 724 -24.81 16.38 -31.88
CA GLU A 724 -23.84 16.07 -30.83
C GLU A 724 -22.44 16.55 -31.21
N ARG A 725 -22.06 16.42 -32.49
CA ARG A 725 -20.78 16.97 -32.99
C ARG A 725 -20.67 18.48 -32.80
N ILE A 726 -21.76 19.23 -32.97
CA ILE A 726 -21.76 20.68 -32.74
C ILE A 726 -21.59 20.97 -31.24
N LYS A 727 -22.35 20.30 -30.37
CA LYS A 727 -22.23 20.45 -28.90
C LYS A 727 -20.81 20.17 -28.42
N ILE A 728 -20.19 19.11 -28.94
CA ILE A 728 -18.81 18.74 -28.63
C ILE A 728 -17.86 19.87 -29.03
N LEU A 729 -17.94 20.37 -30.26
CA LEU A 729 -17.08 21.45 -30.73
C LEU A 729 -17.26 22.74 -29.90
N GLU A 730 -18.49 23.07 -29.54
CA GLU A 730 -18.79 24.20 -28.64
C GLU A 730 -18.18 24.01 -27.24
N SER A 731 -18.17 22.79 -26.70
CA SER A 731 -17.55 22.48 -25.40
C SER A 731 -16.02 22.66 -25.40
N PHE A 732 -15.37 22.49 -26.57
CA PHE A 732 -13.96 22.80 -26.73
C PHE A 732 -13.72 24.31 -26.88
N ALA A 733 -14.62 25.02 -27.58
CA ALA A 733 -14.51 26.46 -27.82
C ALA A 733 -14.84 27.33 -26.60
N THR A 734 -15.75 26.90 -25.74
CA THR A 734 -16.25 27.70 -24.60
C THR A 734 -15.27 27.82 -23.44
N ASN A 735 -14.21 27.01 -23.39
CA ASN A 735 -13.21 27.01 -22.32
C ASN A 735 -11.85 27.62 -22.71
N ASP A 736 -11.67 28.05 -23.96
CA ASP A 736 -10.48 28.78 -24.41
C ASP A 736 -10.90 29.77 -25.53
N PHE A 737 -11.19 31.01 -25.16
CA PHE A 737 -10.99 32.12 -26.11
C PHE A 737 -9.48 32.25 -26.33
N ASP A 738 -8.92 31.40 -27.19
CA ASP A 738 -7.80 31.68 -28.08
C ASP A 738 -7.40 30.38 -28.82
N LYS A 739 -7.60 30.40 -30.15
CA LYS A 739 -7.08 29.45 -31.16
C LYS A 739 -7.83 28.12 -31.33
N VAL A 740 -8.97 28.18 -32.03
CA VAL A 740 -9.36 27.12 -32.97
C VAL A 740 -9.18 27.71 -34.38
N GLU A 741 -8.12 27.30 -35.10
CA GLU A 741 -8.12 27.47 -36.55
C GLU A 741 -9.07 26.41 -37.15
N LEU A 742 -10.07 26.93 -37.89
CA LEU A 742 -11.18 26.19 -38.52
C LEU A 742 -10.73 25.28 -39.67
#